data_AF-A0A8T5DXG5-F1
#
_entry.id   AF-A0A8T5DXG5-F1
#
_cell.length_a   1.000
_cell.length_b   1.000
_cell.length_c   1.000
_cell.angle_alpha   90.00
_cell.angle_beta   90.00
_cell.angle_gamma   90.00
#
_symmetry.space_group_name_H-M   'P 1'
#
loop_
_entity.id
_entity.type
_entity.pdbx_description
1 polymer ?
#
loop_
_entity_poly.entity_id
_entity_poly.type
_entity_poly.pdbx_seq_one_letter_code
_entity_poly.pdbx_strand_id
1 'polypeptide(L)'
;MSEERWPTSKISLNSQKRVLFLTKDLRLIQRQLYEGLNLRMEDLTIDDLLDDINTDVMTPAWVCFDYDPAKIAENAYAGLLHEGRRVFESRALIDGGFEVIVSGHRKGTGSSRETAPQCEKWSGIKIVIAASFAPIHERNNINLGQLMGDHDILKRLQNGESIDLHEFTEKYDPVTKLILEKGGIFPFAKELKSNKIKLPEVNKIPHPMTIAEKIISNKLISKDKGRGYLKPGDAVLASVDGGYSHEFTTAQVHEFLKIEYGDNYSIPNPPKFAVFEDHLLYATGVPRFGKFKDKIQTLRDLQNTFQKHTGVRDYSAVNGVSPGICHQVAREEFIDVGDFIQATDSHTCMGGASNALTYGVGSTEYANLIHNQFAFVKVPESIRFNLVGRLDPGCTAKDVILHILWKYAANSETLDRSMEFGGPGLSSLSMDERATLCNMATECSAKTGICDPDDLTIEWLMKRRQGLTREEIYNSFVFADKDAKYDGGIHDINLDDIQPMVAHPGDPDKGIPSDPTNGAYIKDLGVVNIDIAYAGSCTAGKDDDFAYYAKVTKAALDAGLKVADGVECYIQFGSKTVKDLSEKNGWTDMFEKAGIKLIDPGCGACIGAGPGVSDNDEQVSISAINRNFQGRSGPGKLYLASPLTVMASAFTGQITAWDPELFS
;
A
#
# COMPACT_ATOMS: atom_id res chain seq x y z
N MET A 1 33.79 9.24 20.74
CA MET A 1 33.94 7.79 20.58
C MET A 1 33.37 7.47 19.22
N SER A 2 34.17 6.93 18.28
CA SER A 2 33.62 6.48 17.00
C SER A 2 32.55 5.45 17.32
N GLU A 3 31.29 5.70 16.98
CA GLU A 3 30.27 4.65 17.04
C GLU A 3 30.80 3.48 16.21
N GLU A 4 30.98 2.33 16.86
CA GLU A 4 31.30 1.10 16.14
C GLU A 4 30.21 0.89 15.08
N ARG A 5 30.67 0.60 13.86
CA ARG A 5 29.78 0.35 12.73
C ARG A 5 28.82 -0.79 13.07
N TRP A 6 27.52 -0.51 13.06
CA TRP A 6 26.47 -1.51 13.21
C TRP A 6 26.03 -2.08 11.85
N PRO A 7 25.74 -3.39 11.74
CA PRO A 7 25.98 -4.43 12.74
C PRO A 7 27.46 -4.85 12.83
N THR A 8 27.86 -5.35 13.99
CA THR A 8 29.17 -5.99 14.22
C THR A 8 29.16 -7.44 13.73
N SER A 9 30.32 -8.06 13.51
CA SER A 9 30.41 -9.47 13.09
C SER A 9 29.90 -10.45 14.16
N LYS A 10 29.93 -10.04 15.42
CA LYS A 10 29.41 -10.77 16.58
C LYS A 10 28.43 -9.88 17.32
N ILE A 11 27.25 -10.41 17.61
CA ILE A 11 26.14 -9.70 18.25
C ILE A 11 25.99 -10.18 19.70
N SER A 12 26.02 -9.22 20.62
CA SER A 12 25.79 -9.44 22.06
C SER A 12 24.92 -8.31 22.60
N LEU A 13 24.15 -8.58 23.67
CA LEU A 13 23.38 -7.53 24.34
C LEU A 13 24.32 -6.54 25.02
N ASN A 14 24.06 -5.25 24.86
CA ASN A 14 24.75 -4.24 25.64
C ASN A 14 24.34 -4.34 27.12
N SER A 15 25.32 -4.51 28.01
CA SER A 15 25.09 -4.65 29.46
C SER A 15 24.43 -3.44 30.13
N GLN A 16 24.41 -2.29 29.46
CA GLN A 16 23.76 -1.06 29.92
C GLN A 16 22.34 -0.87 29.36
N LYS A 17 21.90 -1.75 28.45
CA LYS A 17 20.59 -1.68 27.79
C LYS A 17 19.69 -2.82 28.24
N ARG A 18 18.38 -2.65 28.03
CA ARG A 18 17.35 -3.61 28.42
C ARG A 18 16.64 -4.23 27.22
N VAL A 19 15.87 -5.28 27.48
CA VAL A 19 14.97 -5.93 26.51
C VAL A 19 13.54 -5.58 26.89
N LEU A 20 12.75 -5.10 25.93
CA LEU A 20 11.33 -4.79 26.13
C LEU A 20 10.46 -5.91 25.57
N PHE A 21 9.66 -6.52 26.44
CA PHE A 21 8.65 -7.52 26.05
C PHE A 21 7.28 -6.86 25.91
N LEU A 22 6.71 -6.97 24.72
CA LEU A 22 5.33 -6.55 24.44
C LEU A 22 4.39 -7.69 24.83
N THR A 23 3.88 -7.66 26.05
CA THR A 23 3.05 -8.71 26.65
C THR A 23 1.55 -8.42 26.51
N LYS A 24 0.73 -9.48 26.45
CA LYS A 24 -0.75 -9.37 26.51
C LYS A 24 -1.23 -8.75 27.83
N ASP A 25 -0.51 -9.00 28.94
CA ASP A 25 -0.67 -8.21 30.15
C ASP A 25 0.01 -6.84 29.98
N LEU A 26 -0.78 -5.82 29.66
CA LEU A 26 -0.29 -4.45 29.41
C LEU A 26 0.37 -3.83 30.66
N ARG A 27 0.08 -4.32 31.87
CA ARG A 27 0.72 -3.83 33.10
C ARG A 27 2.19 -4.25 33.16
N LEU A 28 2.54 -5.44 32.65
CA LEU A 28 3.94 -5.86 32.57
C LEU A 28 4.75 -4.99 31.60
N ILE A 29 4.13 -4.50 30.52
CA ILE A 29 4.76 -3.49 29.65
C ILE A 29 5.04 -2.21 30.44
N GLN A 30 4.05 -1.67 31.15
CA GLN A 30 4.22 -0.43 31.93
C GLN A 30 5.32 -0.55 32.99
N ARG A 31 5.38 -1.67 33.71
CA ARG A 31 6.43 -1.90 34.71
C ARG A 31 7.83 -1.96 34.09
N GLN A 32 7.97 -2.52 32.89
CA GLN A 32 9.24 -2.46 32.16
C GLN A 32 9.59 -1.03 31.78
N LEU A 33 8.64 -0.26 31.25
CA LEU A 33 8.86 1.12 30.80
C LEU A 33 9.23 2.05 31.97
N TYR A 34 8.51 1.99 33.09
CA TYR A 34 8.56 3.05 34.12
C TYR A 34 9.10 2.61 35.48
N GLU A 35 9.09 1.30 35.80
CA GLU A 35 9.49 0.80 37.12
C GLU A 35 10.82 0.04 37.11
N GLY A 36 11.48 -0.06 35.94
CA GLY A 36 12.77 -0.74 35.83
C GLY A 36 12.67 -2.27 35.77
N LEU A 37 11.46 -2.85 35.64
CA LEU A 37 11.31 -4.30 35.47
C LEU A 37 12.11 -4.76 34.24
N ASN A 38 12.88 -5.85 34.39
CA ASN A 38 13.71 -6.40 33.33
C ASN A 38 13.39 -7.89 33.19
N LEU A 39 12.49 -8.21 32.27
CA LEU A 39 12.05 -9.57 32.00
C LEU A 39 13.07 -10.33 31.16
N ARG A 40 13.01 -11.65 31.23
CA ARG A 40 13.77 -12.60 30.43
C ARG A 40 12.81 -13.52 29.69
N MET A 41 13.28 -14.13 28.60
CA MET A 41 12.51 -15.13 27.86
C MET A 41 12.14 -16.36 28.72
N GLU A 42 12.78 -16.58 29.87
CA GLU A 42 12.43 -17.66 30.82
C GLU A 42 11.25 -17.28 31.75
N ASP A 43 10.90 -15.99 31.84
CA ASP A 43 9.79 -15.51 32.67
C ASP A 43 8.43 -15.59 31.95
N LEU A 44 8.44 -15.83 30.63
CA LEU A 44 7.28 -15.75 29.74
C LEU A 44 7.27 -16.90 28.73
N THR A 45 6.09 -17.20 28.20
CA THR A 45 5.91 -18.00 26.99
C THR A 45 5.66 -17.10 25.79
N ILE A 46 5.76 -17.63 24.57
CA ILE A 46 5.42 -16.87 23.35
C ILE A 46 3.94 -16.45 23.37
N ASP A 47 3.07 -17.31 23.91
CA ASP A 47 1.64 -17.05 24.02
C ASP A 47 1.31 -15.88 24.96
N ASP A 48 2.22 -15.50 25.86
CA ASP A 48 2.07 -14.32 26.73
C ASP A 48 2.36 -13.00 25.99
N LEU A 49 2.89 -13.05 24.77
CA LEU A 49 3.30 -11.89 23.99
C LEU A 49 2.19 -11.40 23.06
N LEU A 50 2.19 -10.10 22.75
CA LEU A 50 1.28 -9.50 21.79
C LEU A 50 1.54 -10.05 20.39
N ASP A 51 0.48 -10.61 19.81
CA ASP A 51 0.41 -11.03 18.42
C ASP A 51 -0.20 -9.90 17.56
N ASP A 52 -0.08 -10.00 16.25
CA ASP A 52 -0.80 -9.14 15.29
C ASP A 52 -0.61 -7.64 15.53
N ILE A 53 0.60 -7.26 15.94
CA ILE A 53 0.93 -5.87 16.21
C ILE A 53 0.87 -5.08 14.89
N ASN A 54 -0.25 -4.40 14.69
CA ASN A 54 -0.50 -3.58 13.52
C ASN A 54 0.33 -2.29 13.57
N THR A 55 0.80 -1.80 12.43
CA THR A 55 1.49 -0.51 12.30
C THR A 55 0.69 0.68 12.83
N ASP A 56 -0.64 0.65 12.86
CA ASP A 56 -1.47 1.67 13.53
C ASP A 56 -1.31 1.68 15.06
N VAL A 57 -1.00 0.53 15.68
CA VAL A 57 -0.68 0.44 17.11
C VAL A 57 0.69 1.08 17.38
N MET A 58 1.65 0.82 16.49
CA MET A 58 3.02 1.32 16.59
C MET A 58 3.11 2.83 16.31
N THR A 59 2.45 3.32 15.26
CA THR A 59 2.41 4.73 14.87
C THR A 59 1.03 5.07 14.31
N PRO A 60 0.06 5.49 15.15
CA PRO A 60 -1.26 5.89 14.68
C PRO A 60 -1.17 7.08 13.71
N ALA A 61 -2.17 7.27 12.86
CA ALA A 61 -2.12 8.21 11.73
C ALA A 61 -1.58 9.61 12.08
N TRP A 62 -1.93 10.16 13.25
CA TRP A 62 -1.48 11.47 13.66
C TRP A 62 0.00 11.56 14.04
N VAL A 63 0.64 10.45 14.43
CA VAL A 63 2.10 10.36 14.61
C VAL A 63 2.81 10.47 13.27
N CYS A 64 2.16 9.99 12.20
CA CYS A 64 2.69 10.09 10.84
C CYS A 64 2.59 11.51 10.24
N PHE A 65 2.05 12.48 11.00
CA PHE A 65 2.11 13.90 10.63
C PHE A 65 3.44 14.56 11.02
N ASP A 66 4.31 13.86 11.75
CA ASP A 66 5.71 14.22 11.90
C ASP A 66 6.53 13.56 10.77
N TYR A 67 7.52 14.27 10.25
CA TYR A 67 8.42 13.78 9.18
C TYR A 67 9.81 13.40 9.70
N ASP A 68 10.24 14.00 10.81
CA ASP A 68 11.51 13.70 11.45
C ASP A 68 11.38 12.37 12.21
N PRO A 69 12.17 11.34 11.87
CA PRO A 69 12.09 10.04 12.53
C PRO A 69 12.41 10.12 14.03
N ALA A 70 13.21 11.10 14.48
CA ALA A 70 13.45 11.32 15.91
C ALA A 70 12.18 11.82 16.63
N LYS A 71 11.34 12.62 15.96
CA LYS A 71 10.05 13.07 16.49
C LYS A 71 8.97 12.00 16.45
N ILE A 72 8.96 11.19 15.40
CA ILE A 72 8.10 10.00 15.31
C ILE A 72 8.40 9.05 16.49
N ALA A 73 9.67 8.83 16.82
CA ALA A 73 10.09 7.96 17.94
C ALA A 73 9.59 8.44 19.31
N GLU A 74 9.37 9.75 19.52
CA GLU A 74 8.78 10.26 20.76
C GLU A 74 7.38 9.69 21.02
N ASN A 75 6.67 9.20 20.00
CA ASN A 75 5.32 8.64 20.14
C ASN A 75 5.24 7.18 19.65
N ALA A 76 6.33 6.43 19.77
CA ALA A 76 6.32 4.99 19.52
C ALA A 76 5.24 4.28 20.36
N TYR A 77 4.48 3.39 19.72
CA TYR A 77 3.39 2.62 20.32
C TYR A 77 2.23 3.43 20.91
N ALA A 78 2.04 4.67 20.46
CA ALA A 78 0.97 5.53 20.95
C ALA A 78 -0.45 5.03 20.65
N GLY A 79 -0.61 4.04 19.75
CA GLY A 79 -1.88 3.39 19.47
C GLY A 79 -2.22 2.25 20.44
N LEU A 80 -1.28 1.81 21.29
CA LEU A 80 -1.55 0.80 22.31
C LEU A 80 -2.19 1.44 23.53
N LEU A 81 -3.50 1.22 23.71
CA LEU A 81 -4.30 1.80 24.77
C LEU A 81 -4.69 0.77 25.84
N HIS A 82 -4.70 1.20 27.10
CA HIS A 82 -5.25 0.48 28.24
C HIS A 82 -6.17 1.43 29.02
N GLU A 83 -7.44 1.07 29.20
CA GLU A 83 -8.45 1.91 29.89
C GLU A 83 -8.51 3.36 29.35
N GLY A 84 -8.42 3.51 28.03
CA GLY A 84 -8.46 4.81 27.34
C GLY A 84 -7.19 5.66 27.46
N ARG A 85 -6.13 5.15 28.09
CA ARG A 85 -4.82 5.82 28.22
C ARG A 85 -3.76 5.07 27.43
N ARG A 86 -2.70 5.76 27.01
CA ARG A 86 -1.59 5.12 26.31
C ARG A 86 -0.81 4.25 27.29
N VAL A 87 -0.43 3.06 26.84
CA VAL A 87 0.56 2.24 27.55
C VAL A 87 1.94 2.89 27.44
N PHE A 88 2.25 3.42 26.25
CA PHE A 88 3.45 4.19 25.95
C PHE A 88 3.13 5.68 25.96
N GLU A 89 3.52 6.34 27.04
CA GLU A 89 3.53 7.80 27.12
C GLU A 89 4.61 8.38 26.20
N SER A 90 4.57 9.70 25.98
CA SER A 90 5.58 10.37 25.18
C SER A 90 6.99 10.03 25.66
N ARG A 91 7.85 9.63 24.73
CA ARG A 91 9.24 9.21 24.90
C ARG A 91 9.47 7.94 25.73
N ALA A 92 8.43 7.21 26.12
CA ALA A 92 8.58 6.04 26.99
C ALA A 92 9.55 4.98 26.45
N LEU A 93 9.55 4.72 25.13
CA LEU A 93 10.47 3.76 24.52
C LEU A 93 11.93 4.27 24.51
N ILE A 94 12.12 5.56 24.21
CA ILE A 94 13.45 6.23 24.22
C ILE A 94 14.04 6.20 25.63
N ASP A 95 13.27 6.69 26.60
CA ASP A 95 13.74 6.90 27.97
C ASP A 95 13.90 5.56 28.72
N GLY A 96 13.19 4.52 28.28
CA GLY A 96 13.32 3.17 28.82
C GLY A 96 14.65 2.47 28.50
N GLY A 97 15.46 3.00 27.59
CA GLY A 97 16.84 2.53 27.36
C GLY A 97 16.94 1.10 26.83
N PHE A 98 16.00 0.69 25.99
CA PHE A 98 15.97 -0.65 25.41
C PHE A 98 16.84 -0.73 24.15
N GLU A 99 17.42 -1.91 23.89
CA GLU A 99 18.13 -2.21 22.63
C GLU A 99 17.42 -3.31 21.83
N VAL A 100 16.55 -4.10 22.49
CA VAL A 100 15.79 -5.19 21.88
C VAL A 100 14.31 -5.03 22.21
N ILE A 101 13.44 -5.27 21.24
CA ILE A 101 11.99 -5.35 21.44
C ILE A 101 11.46 -6.72 21.03
N VAL A 102 10.54 -7.28 21.80
CA VAL A 102 10.07 -8.67 21.69
C VAL A 102 8.56 -8.69 21.53
N SER A 103 8.07 -9.47 20.58
CA SER A 103 6.66 -9.63 20.23
C SER A 103 6.34 -11.11 20.00
N GLY A 104 5.06 -11.46 19.92
CA GLY A 104 4.61 -12.82 19.62
C GLY A 104 4.67 -13.11 18.12
N HIS A 105 3.54 -13.50 17.54
CA HIS A 105 3.36 -13.81 16.13
C HIS A 105 2.97 -12.57 15.31
N ARG A 106 3.37 -12.54 14.03
CA ARG A 106 2.95 -11.56 13.02
C ARG A 106 3.13 -10.10 13.45
N LYS A 107 4.37 -9.67 13.65
CA LYS A 107 4.68 -8.26 13.93
C LYS A 107 4.62 -7.41 12.67
N GLY A 108 4.00 -6.22 12.77
CA GLY A 108 4.00 -5.18 11.73
C GLY A 108 2.94 -5.36 10.65
N THR A 109 1.78 -5.92 10.98
CA THR A 109 0.66 -6.09 10.05
C THR A 109 0.02 -4.75 9.66
N GLY A 110 -0.77 -4.74 8.59
CA GLY A 110 -1.54 -3.55 8.17
C GLY A 110 -0.80 -2.65 7.18
N SER A 111 -0.82 -1.34 7.43
CA SER A 111 -0.33 -0.32 6.49
C SER A 111 1.18 -0.42 6.25
N SER A 112 1.62 -0.15 5.01
CA SER A 112 3.03 -0.13 4.58
C SER A 112 3.90 0.98 5.19
N ARG A 113 3.36 1.78 6.13
CA ARG A 113 4.05 2.94 6.71
C ARG A 113 5.37 2.53 7.37
N GLU A 114 6.45 3.13 6.90
CA GLU A 114 7.79 2.89 7.45
C GLU A 114 7.98 3.58 8.81
N THR A 115 7.12 4.51 9.19
CA THR A 115 7.15 5.17 10.50
C THR A 115 7.08 4.16 11.67
N ALA A 116 6.48 2.99 11.45
CA ALA A 116 6.38 1.93 12.46
C ALA A 116 7.77 1.37 12.85
N PRO A 117 8.60 0.80 11.96
CA PRO A 117 9.96 0.40 12.33
C PRO A 117 10.89 1.60 12.60
N GLN A 118 10.65 2.77 11.99
CA GLN A 118 11.43 3.99 12.32
C GLN A 118 11.29 4.36 13.81
N CYS A 119 10.08 4.31 14.37
CA CYS A 119 9.86 4.71 15.76
C CYS A 119 10.66 3.82 16.74
N GLU A 120 10.83 2.54 16.43
CA GLU A 120 11.68 1.62 17.19
C GLU A 120 13.16 1.94 17.01
N LYS A 121 13.64 2.06 15.76
CA LYS A 121 15.05 2.33 15.46
C LYS A 121 15.53 3.62 16.10
N TRP A 122 14.79 4.72 15.95
CA TRP A 122 15.15 6.01 16.53
C TRP A 122 14.92 6.08 18.05
N SER A 123 14.22 5.10 18.64
CA SER A 123 14.19 4.90 20.08
C SER A 123 15.40 4.13 20.62
N GLY A 124 16.28 3.62 19.75
CA GLY A 124 17.49 2.88 20.11
C GLY A 124 17.38 1.36 19.97
N ILE A 125 16.26 0.84 19.42
CA ILE A 125 16.09 -0.59 19.17
C ILE A 125 16.92 -1.01 17.96
N LYS A 126 17.82 -1.97 18.17
CA LYS A 126 18.68 -2.53 17.12
C LYS A 126 18.28 -3.94 16.69
N ILE A 127 17.65 -4.69 17.59
CA ILE A 127 17.22 -6.07 17.37
C ILE A 127 15.72 -6.17 17.63
N VAL A 128 14.99 -6.75 16.69
CA VAL A 128 13.55 -6.98 16.78
C VAL A 128 13.30 -8.50 16.81
N ILE A 129 12.58 -8.97 17.83
CA ILE A 129 12.33 -10.38 18.07
C ILE A 129 10.84 -10.67 17.93
N ALA A 130 10.49 -11.62 17.06
CA ALA A 130 9.13 -12.11 16.88
C ALA A 130 9.15 -13.52 16.25
N ALA A 131 8.05 -14.25 16.35
CA ALA A 131 7.90 -15.54 15.70
C ALA A 131 7.74 -15.39 14.17
N SER A 132 7.17 -14.27 13.72
CA SER A 132 7.05 -13.93 12.30
C SER A 132 6.84 -12.42 12.11
N PHE A 133 7.19 -11.93 10.90
CA PHE A 133 7.07 -10.53 10.51
C PHE A 133 6.20 -10.41 9.26
N ALA A 134 5.41 -9.34 9.15
CA ALA A 134 4.72 -9.02 7.90
C ALA A 134 5.76 -8.63 6.83
N PRO A 135 5.64 -9.07 5.56
CA PRO A 135 6.70 -8.90 4.55
C PRO A 135 7.16 -7.45 4.32
N ILE A 136 6.23 -6.49 4.30
CA ILE A 136 6.56 -5.07 4.12
C ILE A 136 7.28 -4.51 5.35
N HIS A 137 6.83 -4.89 6.55
CA HIS A 137 7.47 -4.47 7.80
C HIS A 137 8.89 -5.04 7.92
N GLU A 138 9.07 -6.32 7.56
CA GLU A 138 10.38 -6.96 7.48
C GLU A 138 11.31 -6.21 6.53
N ARG A 139 10.84 -5.91 5.32
CA ARG A 139 11.61 -5.14 4.32
C ARG A 139 12.02 -3.75 4.82
N ASN A 140 11.11 -3.05 5.51
CA ASN A 140 11.41 -1.76 6.10
C ASN A 140 12.48 -1.86 7.21
N ASN A 141 12.41 -2.85 8.09
CA ASN A 141 13.46 -3.11 9.09
C ASN A 141 14.82 -3.38 8.42
N ILE A 142 14.84 -4.14 7.33
CA ILE A 142 16.05 -4.43 6.55
C ILE A 142 16.65 -3.15 5.97
N ASN A 143 15.82 -2.32 5.33
CA ASN A 143 16.25 -1.04 4.77
C ASN A 143 16.86 -0.12 5.84
N LEU A 144 16.30 -0.17 7.05
CA LEU A 144 16.77 0.57 8.21
C LEU A 144 17.98 -0.06 8.92
N GLY A 145 18.37 -1.29 8.60
CA GLY A 145 19.52 -1.97 9.21
C GLY A 145 19.25 -2.56 10.61
N GLN A 146 17.98 -2.78 10.97
CA GLN A 146 17.62 -3.48 12.20
C GLN A 146 17.74 -5.00 11.98
N LEU A 147 18.35 -5.70 12.94
CA LEU A 147 18.42 -7.16 12.90
C LEU A 147 17.11 -7.76 13.39
N MET A 148 16.67 -8.84 12.74
CA MET A 148 15.46 -9.57 13.13
C MET A 148 15.78 -11.01 13.46
N GLY A 149 15.35 -11.48 14.63
CA GLY A 149 15.56 -12.83 15.12
C GLY A 149 14.31 -13.44 15.73
N ASP A 150 14.40 -14.71 16.09
CA ASP A 150 13.37 -15.42 16.85
C ASP A 150 13.65 -15.39 18.36
N HIS A 151 12.73 -15.95 19.14
CA HIS A 151 12.85 -15.99 20.59
C HIS A 151 14.03 -16.85 21.09
N ASP A 152 14.52 -17.80 20.29
CA ASP A 152 15.64 -18.65 20.67
C ASP A 152 16.98 -17.92 20.52
N ILE A 153 17.14 -17.10 19.47
CA ILE A 153 18.24 -16.11 19.38
C ILE A 153 18.25 -15.22 20.62
N LEU A 154 17.08 -14.73 21.07
CA LEU A 154 17.02 -13.89 22.26
C LEU A 154 17.42 -14.63 23.54
N LYS A 155 16.98 -15.88 23.75
CA LYS A 155 17.39 -16.68 24.92
C LYS A 155 18.90 -16.82 24.99
N ARG A 156 19.54 -17.13 23.85
CA ARG A 156 21.01 -17.24 23.73
C ARG A 156 21.71 -15.94 24.07
N LEU A 157 21.25 -14.82 23.49
CA LEU A 157 21.75 -13.48 23.79
C LEU A 157 21.61 -13.13 25.29
N GLN A 158 20.45 -13.42 25.90
CA GLN A 158 20.19 -13.19 27.33
C GLN A 158 21.01 -14.10 28.26
N ASN A 159 21.54 -15.21 27.74
CA ASN A 159 22.48 -16.10 28.43
C ASN A 159 23.95 -15.69 28.24
N GLY A 160 24.20 -14.53 27.64
CA GLY A 160 25.54 -13.95 27.46
C GLY A 160 26.28 -14.48 26.24
N GLU A 161 25.60 -15.20 25.34
CA GLU A 161 26.22 -15.67 24.10
C GLU A 161 26.52 -14.49 23.15
N SER A 162 27.61 -14.63 22.39
CA SER A 162 27.95 -13.74 21.29
C SER A 162 27.68 -14.46 19.96
N ILE A 163 26.55 -14.11 19.35
CA ILE A 163 25.98 -14.80 18.19
C ILE A 163 26.63 -14.27 16.92
N ASP A 164 26.91 -15.13 15.93
CA ASP A 164 27.43 -14.66 14.66
C ASP A 164 26.39 -13.84 13.89
N LEU A 165 26.80 -12.74 13.27
CA LEU A 165 25.91 -11.96 12.40
C LEU A 165 25.27 -12.84 11.31
N HIS A 166 26.01 -13.85 10.83
CA HIS A 166 25.50 -14.79 9.84
C HIS A 166 24.21 -15.49 10.27
N GLU A 167 24.04 -15.80 11.56
CA GLU A 167 22.83 -16.48 12.08
C GLU A 167 21.58 -15.60 11.99
N PHE A 168 21.74 -14.26 11.96
CA PHE A 168 20.63 -13.33 11.71
C PHE A 168 20.30 -13.21 10.22
N THR A 169 21.30 -13.42 9.35
CA THR A 169 21.21 -13.03 7.93
C THR A 169 21.12 -14.21 6.96
N GLU A 170 21.42 -15.44 7.40
CA GLU A 170 21.50 -16.62 6.52
C GLU A 170 20.18 -17.01 5.84
N LYS A 171 19.05 -16.68 6.47
CA LYS A 171 17.71 -16.92 5.92
C LYS A 171 17.38 -16.03 4.72
N TYR A 172 18.12 -14.95 4.53
CA TYR A 172 17.86 -13.98 3.46
C TYR A 172 18.62 -14.33 2.19
N ASP A 173 18.06 -13.90 1.05
CA ASP A 173 18.75 -13.98 -0.22
C ASP A 173 20.08 -13.18 -0.20
N PRO A 174 21.01 -13.46 -1.13
CA PRO A 174 22.34 -12.86 -1.09
C PRO A 174 22.38 -11.32 -1.10
N VAL A 175 21.43 -10.64 -1.75
CA VAL A 175 21.42 -9.17 -1.80
C VAL A 175 20.85 -8.59 -0.51
N THR A 176 19.73 -9.15 -0.04
CA THR A 176 19.10 -8.77 1.23
C THR A 176 20.04 -8.99 2.42
N LYS A 177 20.75 -10.13 2.44
CA LYS A 177 21.82 -10.41 3.39
C LYS A 177 22.88 -9.31 3.39
N LEU A 178 23.39 -8.93 2.21
CA LEU A 178 24.37 -7.86 2.10
C LEU A 178 23.84 -6.52 2.60
N ILE A 179 22.58 -6.16 2.29
CA ILE A 179 21.96 -4.92 2.78
C ILE A 179 21.98 -4.88 4.31
N LEU A 180 21.53 -5.95 4.97
CA LEU A 180 21.55 -6.06 6.43
C LEU A 180 22.96 -5.98 7.00
N GLU A 181 23.90 -6.76 6.45
CA GLU A 181 25.29 -6.81 6.93
C GLU A 181 26.03 -5.48 6.79
N LYS A 182 25.57 -4.59 5.89
CA LYS A 182 26.12 -3.23 5.77
C LYS A 182 25.49 -2.22 6.70
N GLY A 183 24.41 -2.57 7.40
CA GLY A 183 23.68 -1.67 8.30
C GLY A 183 22.50 -0.97 7.62
N GLY A 184 21.95 -1.56 6.57
CA GLY A 184 20.80 -1.02 5.83
C GLY A 184 21.14 -0.57 4.42
N ILE A 185 20.13 -0.04 3.72
CA ILE A 185 20.19 0.18 2.27
C ILE A 185 21.14 1.31 1.88
N PHE A 186 21.24 2.39 2.66
CA PHE A 186 22.14 3.50 2.32
C PHE A 186 23.63 3.14 2.50
N PRO A 187 24.07 2.52 3.62
CA PRO A 187 25.44 2.01 3.72
C PRO A 187 25.78 1.00 2.61
N PHE A 188 24.83 0.13 2.26
CA PHE A 188 24.97 -0.80 1.13
C PHE A 188 25.19 -0.05 -0.18
N ALA A 189 24.36 0.96 -0.49
CA ALA A 189 24.48 1.75 -1.71
C ALA A 189 25.83 2.50 -1.81
N LYS A 190 26.31 3.07 -0.70
CA LYS A 190 27.63 3.70 -0.61
C LYS A 190 28.76 2.70 -0.96
N GLU A 191 28.71 1.50 -0.42
CA GLU A 191 29.71 0.47 -0.71
C GLU A 191 29.61 -0.09 -2.14
N LEU A 192 28.40 -0.29 -2.65
CA LEU A 192 28.14 -0.71 -4.03
C LEU A 192 28.75 0.28 -5.03
N LYS A 193 28.49 1.58 -4.85
CA LYS A 193 29.06 2.65 -5.68
C LYS A 193 30.59 2.68 -5.64
N SER A 194 31.18 2.31 -4.51
CA SER A 194 32.64 2.20 -4.33
C SER A 194 33.25 0.89 -4.86
N ASN A 195 32.48 0.03 -5.54
CA ASN A 195 32.89 -1.29 -6.03
C ASN A 195 33.41 -2.24 -4.94
N LYS A 196 32.98 -2.06 -3.68
CA LYS A 196 33.34 -2.95 -2.55
C LYS A 196 32.39 -4.15 -2.40
N ILE A 197 31.27 -4.13 -3.12
CA ILE A 197 30.26 -5.20 -3.11
C ILE A 197 30.30 -5.91 -4.46
N LYS A 198 30.37 -7.24 -4.43
CA LYS A 198 30.12 -8.10 -5.58
C LYS A 198 28.67 -8.60 -5.51
N LEU A 199 27.87 -8.26 -6.52
CA LEU A 199 26.50 -8.77 -6.64
C LEU A 199 26.51 -10.23 -7.13
N PRO A 200 25.44 -11.00 -6.84
CA PRO A 200 25.25 -12.32 -7.41
C PRO A 200 25.27 -12.30 -8.94
N GLU A 201 25.79 -13.35 -9.54
CA GLU A 201 25.73 -13.52 -10.99
C GLU A 201 24.31 -13.87 -11.42
N VAL A 202 23.80 -13.19 -12.45
CA VAL A 202 22.47 -13.46 -13.00
C VAL A 202 22.56 -14.67 -13.93
N ASN A 203 21.60 -15.59 -13.78
CA ASN A 203 21.50 -16.76 -14.66
C ASN A 203 21.41 -16.36 -16.14
N LYS A 204 22.19 -17.05 -16.97
CA LYS A 204 22.26 -16.84 -18.43
C LYS A 204 21.61 -17.95 -19.24
N ILE A 205 21.13 -19.00 -18.58
CA ILE A 205 20.47 -20.14 -19.23
C ILE A 205 19.02 -19.75 -19.52
N PRO A 206 18.58 -19.75 -20.79
CA PRO A 206 17.21 -19.42 -21.15
C PRO A 206 16.18 -20.37 -20.53
N HIS A 207 15.09 -19.81 -20.00
CA HIS A 207 13.88 -20.52 -19.63
C HIS A 207 12.66 -19.61 -19.78
N PRO A 208 11.45 -20.17 -19.89
CA PRO A 208 10.22 -19.38 -19.90
C PRO A 208 10.12 -18.50 -18.64
N MET A 209 9.72 -17.25 -18.85
CA MET A 209 9.51 -16.26 -17.78
C MET A 209 8.10 -15.69 -17.81
N THR A 210 7.56 -15.37 -16.63
CA THR A 210 6.31 -14.61 -16.46
C THR A 210 6.48 -13.14 -16.88
N ILE A 211 5.40 -12.36 -16.86
CA ILE A 211 5.47 -10.92 -17.21
C ILE A 211 6.36 -10.20 -16.20
N ALA A 212 6.15 -10.43 -14.89
CA ALA A 212 6.95 -9.81 -13.84
C ALA A 212 8.45 -10.13 -13.98
N GLU A 213 8.79 -11.39 -14.21
CA GLU A 213 10.18 -11.85 -14.43
C GLU A 213 10.81 -11.17 -15.65
N LYS A 214 10.07 -11.06 -16.76
CA LYS A 214 10.54 -10.38 -17.98
C LYS A 214 10.77 -8.89 -17.77
N ILE A 215 9.86 -8.19 -17.10
CA ILE A 215 10.02 -6.77 -16.83
C ILE A 215 11.28 -6.58 -15.96
N ILE A 216 11.45 -7.33 -14.89
CA ILE A 216 12.66 -7.23 -14.04
C ILE A 216 13.92 -7.58 -14.83
N SER A 217 13.89 -8.63 -15.65
CA SER A 217 14.99 -9.07 -16.52
C SER A 217 15.46 -7.94 -17.46
N ASN A 218 14.52 -7.20 -18.04
CA ASN A 218 14.80 -6.08 -18.93
C ASN A 218 15.41 -4.87 -18.20
N LYS A 219 15.29 -4.81 -16.87
CA LYS A 219 15.76 -3.70 -16.03
C LYS A 219 17.00 -4.04 -15.20
N LEU A 220 17.62 -5.21 -15.39
CA LEU A 220 18.77 -5.63 -14.61
C LEU A 220 19.95 -4.66 -14.71
N ILE A 221 20.47 -4.23 -13.56
CA ILE A 221 21.71 -3.48 -13.46
C ILE A 221 22.85 -4.50 -13.40
N SER A 222 23.41 -4.86 -14.55
CA SER A 222 24.58 -5.75 -14.63
C SER A 222 25.69 -5.16 -15.51
N LYS A 223 26.95 -5.52 -15.20
CA LYS A 223 28.13 -5.08 -15.98
C LYS A 223 28.20 -5.77 -17.36
N ASP A 224 27.56 -6.92 -17.51
CA ASP A 224 27.58 -7.72 -18.73
C ASP A 224 26.31 -7.49 -19.53
N LYS A 225 26.45 -6.96 -20.75
CA LYS A 225 25.34 -6.55 -21.64
C LYS A 225 24.40 -7.68 -22.11
N GLY A 226 24.48 -8.88 -21.55
CA GLY A 226 23.64 -10.02 -21.92
C GLY A 226 22.38 -10.12 -21.07
N ARG A 227 21.23 -10.41 -21.71
CA ARG A 227 19.94 -10.68 -21.05
C ARG A 227 20.10 -11.72 -19.94
N GLY A 228 19.64 -11.41 -18.74
CA GLY A 228 19.54 -12.36 -17.64
C GLY A 228 18.19 -13.07 -17.65
N TYR A 229 18.16 -14.35 -17.30
CA TYR A 229 16.91 -15.08 -17.10
C TYR A 229 16.69 -15.21 -15.60
N LEU A 230 15.50 -14.82 -15.14
CA LEU A 230 15.17 -14.69 -13.73
C LEU A 230 14.08 -15.67 -13.37
N LYS A 231 14.20 -16.25 -12.19
CA LYS A 231 13.17 -17.11 -11.59
C LYS A 231 12.78 -16.58 -10.20
N PRO A 232 11.69 -17.05 -9.59
CA PRO A 232 11.28 -16.59 -8.28
C PRO A 232 12.36 -16.87 -7.23
N GLY A 233 12.55 -15.91 -6.33
CA GLY A 233 13.57 -15.94 -5.30
C GLY A 233 14.95 -15.43 -5.72
N ASP A 234 15.21 -15.22 -7.02
CA ASP A 234 16.45 -14.56 -7.47
C ASP A 234 16.51 -13.13 -6.89
N ALA A 235 17.69 -12.74 -6.44
CA ALA A 235 17.92 -11.43 -5.82
C ALA A 235 18.80 -10.57 -6.71
N VAL A 236 18.23 -9.46 -7.19
CA VAL A 236 18.84 -8.63 -8.23
C VAL A 236 18.71 -7.16 -7.90
N LEU A 237 19.54 -6.34 -8.56
CA LEU A 237 19.31 -4.90 -8.65
C LEU A 237 18.73 -4.58 -10.02
N ALA A 238 17.69 -3.76 -10.03
CA ALA A 238 17.03 -3.31 -11.25
C ALA A 238 16.94 -1.78 -11.29
N SER A 239 17.08 -1.21 -12.48
CA SER A 239 16.77 0.20 -12.73
C SER A 239 15.26 0.40 -12.71
N VAL A 240 14.82 1.57 -12.26
CA VAL A 240 13.41 1.97 -12.39
C VAL A 240 13.24 3.02 -13.48
N ASP A 241 12.07 3.00 -14.10
CA ASP A 241 11.71 3.96 -15.14
C ASP A 241 11.13 5.24 -14.56
N GLY A 242 10.55 5.14 -13.35
CA GLY A 242 10.04 6.27 -12.62
C GLY A 242 9.54 5.91 -11.23
N GLY A 243 8.90 6.88 -10.60
CA GLY A 243 8.37 6.75 -9.26
C GLY A 243 7.67 8.00 -8.78
N TYR A 244 6.96 7.91 -7.67
CA TYR A 244 6.35 9.08 -7.07
C TYR A 244 6.20 8.97 -5.56
N SER A 245 5.96 10.11 -4.94
CA SER A 245 5.66 10.23 -3.52
C SER A 245 4.55 11.26 -3.31
N HIS A 246 3.92 11.26 -2.13
CA HIS A 246 2.89 12.21 -1.75
C HIS A 246 3.26 12.93 -0.46
N GLU A 247 2.59 14.02 -0.12
CA GLU A 247 3.09 15.07 0.76
C GLU A 247 3.64 14.60 2.11
N PHE A 248 2.99 13.65 2.77
CA PHE A 248 3.46 13.19 4.09
C PHE A 248 4.66 12.23 4.02
N THR A 249 4.82 11.47 2.94
CA THR A 249 5.99 10.60 2.73
C THR A 249 7.11 11.34 2.01
N THR A 250 6.80 12.32 1.17
CA THR A 250 7.79 13.20 0.51
C THR A 250 8.60 13.96 1.54
N ALA A 251 7.97 14.47 2.61
CA ALA A 251 8.67 15.11 3.71
C ALA A 251 9.67 14.18 4.41
N GLN A 252 9.32 12.90 4.62
CA GLN A 252 10.23 11.89 5.18
C GLN A 252 11.38 11.55 4.21
N VAL A 253 11.07 11.37 2.93
CA VAL A 253 12.07 11.12 1.87
C VAL A 253 13.08 12.28 1.82
N HIS A 254 12.59 13.51 1.88
CA HIS A 254 13.43 14.71 1.91
C HIS A 254 14.38 14.71 3.11
N GLU A 255 13.86 14.40 4.30
CA GLU A 255 14.66 14.37 5.53
C GLU A 255 15.69 13.24 5.53
N PHE A 256 15.34 12.04 5.06
CA PHE A 256 16.32 10.95 4.92
C PHE A 256 17.46 11.29 3.97
N LEU A 257 17.16 11.94 2.84
CA LEU A 257 18.20 12.37 1.90
C LEU A 257 19.13 13.42 2.53
N LYS A 258 18.58 14.36 3.31
CA LYS A 258 19.37 15.34 4.05
C LYS A 258 20.26 14.69 5.12
N ILE A 259 19.71 13.78 5.92
CA ILE A 259 20.46 13.04 6.94
C ILE A 259 21.61 12.27 6.30
N GLU A 260 21.36 11.58 5.18
CA GLU A 260 22.32 10.63 4.61
C GLU A 260 23.36 11.28 3.69
N TYR A 261 22.97 12.33 2.96
CA TYR A 261 23.76 12.95 1.89
C TYR A 261 23.99 14.47 2.07
N GLY A 262 23.44 15.07 3.12
CA GLY A 262 23.50 16.50 3.41
C GLY A 262 22.47 17.33 2.65
N ASP A 263 22.34 18.61 3.02
CA ASP A 263 21.31 19.52 2.48
C ASP A 263 21.40 19.75 0.96
N ASN A 264 22.56 19.52 0.37
CA ASN A 264 22.82 19.73 -1.06
C ASN A 264 22.72 18.43 -1.89
N TYR A 265 22.00 17.41 -1.41
CA TYR A 265 21.77 16.18 -2.17
C TYR A 265 21.10 16.49 -3.53
N SER A 266 21.27 15.61 -4.52
CA SER A 266 20.63 15.73 -5.82
C SER A 266 19.96 14.42 -6.24
N ILE A 267 19.02 14.52 -7.20
CA ILE A 267 18.31 13.38 -7.78
C ILE A 267 18.71 13.26 -9.25
N PRO A 268 19.28 12.14 -9.69
CA PRO A 268 19.50 11.90 -11.12
C PRO A 268 18.17 11.72 -11.86
N ASN A 269 18.07 12.31 -13.05
CA ASN A 269 16.88 12.30 -13.89
C ASN A 269 15.57 12.71 -13.16
N PRO A 270 15.50 13.89 -12.53
CA PRO A 270 14.32 14.32 -11.78
C PRO A 270 12.99 14.18 -12.53
N PRO A 271 12.90 14.43 -13.86
CA PRO A 271 11.68 14.23 -14.60
C PRO A 271 11.14 12.81 -14.57
N LYS A 272 11.87 11.77 -14.17
CA LYS A 272 11.33 10.42 -13.99
C LYS A 272 10.46 10.28 -12.74
N PHE A 273 10.58 11.20 -11.79
CA PHE A 273 9.93 11.13 -10.50
C PHE A 273 8.90 12.25 -10.35
N ALA A 274 7.95 12.06 -9.45
CA ALA A 274 6.89 13.03 -9.19
C ALA A 274 6.56 13.17 -7.70
N VAL A 275 5.98 14.31 -7.35
CA VAL A 275 5.34 14.55 -6.05
C VAL A 275 3.86 14.89 -6.22
N PHE A 276 3.04 14.46 -5.26
CA PHE A 276 1.58 14.64 -5.28
C PHE A 276 1.08 15.26 -3.98
N GLU A 277 0.11 16.17 -4.05
CA GLU A 277 -0.64 16.63 -2.87
C GLU A 277 -2.09 16.17 -2.99
N ASP A 278 -2.39 15.00 -2.44
CA ASP A 278 -3.70 14.33 -2.56
C ASP A 278 -4.20 13.70 -1.25
N HIS A 279 -3.32 13.32 -0.32
CA HIS A 279 -3.67 12.52 0.84
C HIS A 279 -4.37 13.31 1.95
N LEU A 280 -3.79 14.43 2.35
CA LEU A 280 -4.15 15.22 3.52
C LEU A 280 -4.88 16.51 3.14
N LEU A 281 -5.27 16.68 1.88
CA LEU A 281 -5.89 17.91 1.37
C LEU A 281 -7.13 18.30 2.20
N TYR A 282 -8.00 17.33 2.49
CA TYR A 282 -9.25 17.52 3.25
C TYR A 282 -9.12 17.18 4.74
N ALA A 283 -7.94 16.74 5.19
CA ALA A 283 -7.75 16.22 6.55
C ALA A 283 -8.13 17.25 7.62
N THR A 284 -7.81 18.52 7.43
CA THR A 284 -8.06 19.59 8.41
C THR A 284 -9.56 19.87 8.63
N GLY A 285 -10.41 19.47 7.69
CA GLY A 285 -11.87 19.54 7.83
C GLY A 285 -12.45 18.38 8.67
N VAL A 286 -11.68 17.31 8.89
CA VAL A 286 -12.10 16.17 9.72
C VAL A 286 -11.82 16.50 11.19
N PRO A 287 -12.82 16.44 12.11
CA PRO A 287 -12.66 16.85 13.51
C PRO A 287 -11.46 16.22 14.22
N ARG A 288 -11.19 14.93 13.98
CA ARG A 288 -10.06 14.20 14.60
C ARG A 288 -8.67 14.68 14.16
N PHE A 289 -8.58 15.31 12.99
CA PHE A 289 -7.33 15.76 12.39
C PHE A 289 -7.14 17.28 12.42
N GLY A 290 -8.22 18.06 12.60
CA GLY A 290 -8.16 19.53 12.64
C GLY A 290 -7.12 20.10 13.62
N LYS A 291 -6.91 19.43 14.76
CA LYS A 291 -5.89 19.81 15.76
C LYS A 291 -4.43 19.67 15.29
N PHE A 292 -4.18 18.98 14.17
CA PHE A 292 -2.85 18.77 13.58
C PHE A 292 -2.61 19.63 12.34
N LYS A 293 -3.44 20.66 12.11
CA LYS A 293 -3.36 21.55 10.94
C LYS A 293 -1.94 22.05 10.66
N ASP A 294 -1.21 22.49 11.68
CA ASP A 294 0.13 23.05 11.50
C ASP A 294 1.16 21.98 11.08
N LYS A 295 1.05 20.76 11.61
CA LYS A 295 1.88 19.62 11.19
C LYS A 295 1.58 19.24 9.74
N ILE A 296 0.30 19.15 9.39
CA ILE A 296 -0.13 18.86 8.02
C ILE A 296 0.38 19.93 7.04
N GLN A 297 0.31 21.21 7.42
CA GLN A 297 0.87 22.29 6.61
C GLN A 297 2.39 22.17 6.46
N THR A 298 3.10 21.80 7.53
CA THR A 298 4.56 21.57 7.48
C THR A 298 4.93 20.49 6.46
N LEU A 299 4.17 19.38 6.39
CA LEU A 299 4.39 18.33 5.40
C LEU A 299 4.22 18.84 3.95
N ARG A 300 3.19 19.63 3.69
CA ARG A 300 2.96 20.26 2.38
C ARG A 300 4.10 21.21 2.01
N ASP A 301 4.54 22.04 2.95
CA ASP A 301 5.64 22.98 2.75
C ASP A 301 6.97 22.27 2.45
N LEU A 302 7.22 21.13 3.11
CA LEU A 302 8.40 20.29 2.87
C LEU A 302 8.34 19.58 1.51
N GLN A 303 7.17 19.12 1.06
CA GLN A 303 7.02 18.63 -0.30
C GLN A 303 7.34 19.72 -1.33
N ASN A 304 6.81 20.93 -1.14
CA ASN A 304 7.10 22.07 -2.03
C ASN A 304 8.59 22.41 -2.03
N THR A 305 9.25 22.34 -0.87
CA THR A 305 10.70 22.51 -0.74
C THR A 305 11.45 21.43 -1.51
N PHE A 306 11.08 20.16 -1.33
CA PHE A 306 11.68 19.03 -2.02
C PHE A 306 11.52 19.14 -3.54
N GLN A 307 10.32 19.49 -4.02
CA GLN A 307 10.04 19.68 -5.44
C GLN A 307 10.95 20.75 -6.05
N LYS A 308 11.02 21.94 -5.43
CA LYS A 308 11.87 23.05 -5.90
C LYS A 308 13.35 22.70 -5.87
N HIS A 309 13.79 21.96 -4.85
CA HIS A 309 15.18 21.54 -4.68
C HIS A 309 15.61 20.53 -5.74
N THR A 310 14.71 19.62 -6.12
CA THR A 310 15.05 18.46 -6.96
C THR A 310 14.62 18.61 -8.43
N GLY A 311 13.60 19.41 -8.71
CA GLY A 311 13.03 19.57 -10.05
C GLY A 311 12.22 18.37 -10.55
N VAL A 312 11.74 17.50 -9.66
CA VAL A 312 10.81 16.41 -10.01
C VAL A 312 9.48 16.96 -10.52
N ARG A 313 8.69 16.13 -11.22
CA ARG A 313 7.36 16.51 -11.70
C ARG A 313 6.48 16.96 -10.52
N ASP A 314 5.73 18.03 -10.73
CA ASP A 314 4.94 18.67 -9.69
C ASP A 314 3.45 18.47 -9.94
N TYR A 315 2.80 17.74 -9.04
CA TYR A 315 1.35 17.58 -8.98
C TYR A 315 0.81 18.04 -7.61
N SER A 316 1.39 19.12 -7.07
CA SER A 316 0.92 19.77 -5.85
C SER A 316 -0.42 20.49 -6.09
N ALA A 317 -1.18 20.72 -5.01
CA ALA A 317 -2.51 21.31 -5.12
C ALA A 317 -2.41 22.81 -5.42
N VAL A 318 -3.29 23.31 -6.28
CA VAL A 318 -3.38 24.74 -6.61
C VAL A 318 -4.71 25.27 -6.10
N ASN A 319 -4.67 26.31 -5.27
CA ASN A 319 -5.84 26.89 -4.60
C ASN A 319 -6.70 25.84 -3.85
N GLY A 320 -6.05 24.84 -3.24
CA GLY A 320 -6.73 23.80 -2.47
C GLY A 320 -7.36 22.68 -3.30
N VAL A 321 -7.05 22.60 -4.61
CA VAL A 321 -7.53 21.56 -5.51
C VAL A 321 -6.36 20.74 -6.03
N SER A 322 -6.37 19.42 -5.81
CA SER A 322 -5.38 18.50 -6.35
C SER A 322 -5.60 18.29 -7.86
N PRO A 323 -4.55 18.08 -8.66
CA PRO A 323 -4.71 17.58 -10.03
C PRO A 323 -5.33 16.17 -10.07
N GLY A 324 -5.19 15.40 -9.00
CA GLY A 324 -5.78 14.07 -8.88
C GLY A 324 -5.06 13.17 -7.89
N ILE A 325 -5.68 12.02 -7.62
CA ILE A 325 -5.09 10.97 -6.80
C ILE A 325 -3.86 10.41 -7.53
N CYS A 326 -2.75 10.27 -6.80
CA CYS A 326 -1.43 10.00 -7.37
C CYS A 326 -1.41 8.82 -8.38
N HIS A 327 -2.06 7.71 -8.08
CA HIS A 327 -2.10 6.55 -8.98
C HIS A 327 -2.85 6.80 -10.28
N GLN A 328 -3.97 7.53 -10.20
CA GLN A 328 -4.77 7.87 -11.37
C GLN A 328 -3.94 8.77 -12.29
N VAL A 329 -3.40 9.85 -11.74
CA VAL A 329 -2.59 10.81 -12.51
C VAL A 329 -1.31 10.16 -13.03
N ALA A 330 -0.61 9.35 -12.23
CA ALA A 330 0.60 8.68 -12.69
C ALA A 330 0.34 7.77 -13.90
N ARG A 331 -0.72 6.96 -13.84
CA ARG A 331 -1.15 6.13 -14.98
C ARG A 331 -1.49 7.01 -16.18
N GLU A 332 -2.25 8.08 -15.96
CA GLU A 332 -2.69 9.01 -17.00
C GLU A 332 -1.55 9.75 -17.68
N GLU A 333 -0.43 10.00 -16.99
CA GLU A 333 0.59 10.95 -17.45
C GLU A 333 1.93 10.29 -17.82
N PHE A 334 2.39 9.27 -17.08
CA PHE A 334 3.79 8.82 -17.24
C PHE A 334 4.10 7.34 -16.93
N ILE A 335 3.12 6.48 -16.64
CA ILE A 335 3.34 5.02 -16.57
C ILE A 335 3.03 4.40 -17.93
N ASP A 336 4.02 3.79 -18.55
CA ASP A 336 3.94 3.17 -19.87
C ASP A 336 4.18 1.65 -19.81
N VAL A 337 3.93 1.00 -20.95
CA VAL A 337 4.09 -0.46 -21.10
C VAL A 337 5.54 -0.88 -20.82
N GLY A 338 5.71 -1.92 -20.00
CA GLY A 338 7.02 -2.49 -19.68
C GLY A 338 7.83 -1.67 -18.68
N ASP A 339 7.27 -0.60 -18.12
CA ASP A 339 7.90 0.17 -17.06
C ASP A 339 8.02 -0.64 -15.77
N PHE A 340 9.06 -0.33 -15.01
CA PHE A 340 9.18 -0.68 -13.60
C PHE A 340 9.10 0.58 -12.73
N ILE A 341 8.01 0.72 -11.98
CA ILE A 341 7.70 1.89 -11.14
C ILE A 341 7.65 1.49 -9.66
N GLN A 342 8.34 2.25 -8.82
CA GLN A 342 8.19 2.17 -7.36
C GLN A 342 7.82 3.53 -6.79
N ALA A 343 6.98 3.55 -5.76
CA ALA A 343 6.50 4.78 -5.14
C ALA A 343 6.22 4.55 -3.65
N THR A 344 5.96 5.61 -2.89
CA THR A 344 5.77 5.54 -1.44
C THR A 344 4.35 5.18 -0.98
N ASP A 345 3.49 4.68 -1.89
CA ASP A 345 2.14 4.21 -1.58
C ASP A 345 1.90 2.76 -2.06
N SER A 346 1.11 2.00 -1.31
CA SER A 346 0.80 0.59 -1.59
C SER A 346 0.03 0.34 -2.90
N HIS A 347 -0.89 1.22 -3.30
CA HIS A 347 -1.75 1.03 -4.48
C HIS A 347 -1.09 1.47 -5.78
N THR A 348 0.22 1.74 -5.76
CA THR A 348 1.03 1.91 -6.97
C THR A 348 0.87 0.75 -7.93
N CYS A 349 0.52 -0.45 -7.44
CA CYS A 349 0.13 -1.61 -8.25
C CYS A 349 -0.97 -1.35 -9.28
N MET A 350 -1.81 -0.32 -9.10
CA MET A 350 -2.79 0.13 -10.10
C MET A 350 -2.17 0.39 -11.50
N GLY A 351 -0.91 0.83 -11.54
CA GLY A 351 -0.18 1.06 -12.79
C GLY A 351 0.00 -0.18 -13.66
N GLY A 352 -0.08 -1.39 -13.10
CA GLY A 352 0.07 -2.62 -13.86
C GLY A 352 -1.08 -2.92 -14.83
N ALA A 353 -2.17 -2.17 -14.78
CA ALA A 353 -3.17 -2.16 -15.84
C ALA A 353 -2.58 -1.74 -17.19
N SER A 354 -1.52 -0.95 -17.21
CA SER A 354 -0.77 -0.55 -18.41
C SER A 354 0.27 -1.59 -18.87
N ASN A 355 0.21 -2.83 -18.39
CA ASN A 355 1.25 -3.85 -18.60
C ASN A 355 2.64 -3.40 -18.10
N ALA A 356 2.66 -2.87 -16.88
CA ALA A 356 3.85 -2.41 -16.18
C ALA A 356 4.02 -3.15 -14.84
N LEU A 357 5.25 -3.21 -14.33
CA LEU A 357 5.52 -3.69 -12.99
C LEU A 357 5.51 -2.51 -12.02
N THR A 358 4.51 -2.42 -11.15
CA THR A 358 4.39 -1.27 -10.26
C THR A 358 4.05 -1.71 -8.82
N TYR A 359 4.75 -1.19 -7.81
CA TYR A 359 4.42 -1.48 -6.41
C TYR A 359 5.02 -0.49 -5.42
N GLY A 360 4.40 -0.42 -4.23
CA GLY A 360 4.80 0.48 -3.15
C GLY A 360 6.03 0.04 -2.37
N VAL A 361 6.78 1.00 -1.85
CA VAL A 361 7.95 0.81 -0.98
C VAL A 361 7.99 1.86 0.14
N GLY A 362 8.81 1.65 1.19
CA GLY A 362 9.02 2.63 2.25
C GLY A 362 9.78 3.88 1.79
N SER A 363 9.74 4.94 2.59
CA SER A 363 10.44 6.21 2.35
C SER A 363 11.96 6.06 2.24
N THR A 364 12.61 5.22 3.05
CA THR A 364 14.06 4.95 2.99
C THR A 364 14.43 4.26 1.67
N GLU A 365 13.64 3.27 1.26
CA GLU A 365 13.88 2.56 0.00
C GLU A 365 13.67 3.48 -1.19
N TYR A 366 12.59 4.27 -1.17
CA TYR A 366 12.32 5.25 -2.22
C TYR A 366 13.40 6.32 -2.28
N ALA A 367 13.85 6.85 -1.14
CA ALA A 367 14.97 7.79 -1.06
C ALA A 367 16.26 7.19 -1.65
N ASN A 368 16.57 5.92 -1.34
CA ASN A 368 17.69 5.23 -1.97
C ASN A 368 17.51 5.12 -3.49
N LEU A 369 16.32 4.74 -3.95
CA LEU A 369 16.01 4.56 -5.36
C LEU A 369 16.17 5.86 -6.15
N ILE A 370 15.59 6.97 -5.68
CA ILE A 370 15.66 8.25 -6.41
C ILE A 370 17.07 8.84 -6.39
N HIS A 371 17.86 8.60 -5.34
CA HIS A 371 19.23 9.11 -5.27
C HIS A 371 20.25 8.20 -5.98
N ASN A 372 20.22 6.90 -5.71
CA ASN A 372 21.19 5.91 -6.19
C ASN A 372 20.76 5.16 -7.46
N GLN A 373 19.54 5.39 -7.95
CA GLN A 373 19.02 4.90 -9.24
C GLN A 373 18.92 3.37 -9.36
N PHE A 374 18.65 2.67 -8.25
CA PHE A 374 18.36 1.24 -8.27
C PHE A 374 17.30 0.84 -7.25
N ALA A 375 16.51 -0.16 -7.61
CA ALA A 375 15.69 -0.97 -6.73
C ALA A 375 16.43 -2.28 -6.44
N PHE A 376 16.33 -2.80 -5.22
CA PHE A 376 16.68 -4.20 -4.96
C PHE A 376 15.40 -5.04 -5.06
N VAL A 377 15.46 -6.16 -5.76
CA VAL A 377 14.29 -6.97 -6.05
C VAL A 377 14.62 -8.42 -5.75
N LYS A 378 13.84 -9.01 -4.84
CA LYS A 378 13.65 -10.46 -4.79
C LYS A 378 12.53 -10.75 -5.78
N VAL A 379 12.85 -11.45 -6.86
CA VAL A 379 11.90 -11.76 -7.94
C VAL A 379 10.72 -12.53 -7.33
N PRO A 380 9.47 -12.03 -7.44
CA PRO A 380 8.33 -12.65 -6.80
C PRO A 380 7.89 -13.91 -7.54
N GLU A 381 7.29 -14.85 -6.82
CA GLU A 381 6.43 -15.86 -7.44
C GLU A 381 5.26 -15.18 -8.17
N SER A 382 4.62 -15.87 -9.10
CA SER A 382 3.45 -15.35 -9.82
C SER A 382 2.24 -16.29 -9.71
N ILE A 383 1.04 -15.71 -9.77
CA ILE A 383 -0.25 -16.40 -9.88
C ILE A 383 -1.00 -15.82 -11.08
N ARG A 384 -1.64 -16.67 -11.88
CA ARG A 384 -2.33 -16.26 -13.11
C ARG A 384 -3.84 -16.41 -12.97
N PHE A 385 -4.58 -15.36 -13.31
CA PHE A 385 -6.03 -15.39 -13.48
C PHE A 385 -6.40 -15.17 -14.94
N ASN A 386 -6.88 -16.21 -15.61
CA ASN A 386 -7.44 -16.12 -16.95
C ASN A 386 -8.94 -15.80 -16.84
N LEU A 387 -9.33 -14.62 -17.27
CA LEU A 387 -10.72 -14.21 -17.35
C LEU A 387 -11.34 -14.79 -18.62
N VAL A 388 -12.51 -15.41 -18.50
CA VAL A 388 -13.30 -15.96 -19.60
C VAL A 388 -14.75 -15.48 -19.50
N GLY A 389 -15.48 -15.42 -20.61
CA GLY A 389 -16.87 -14.90 -20.62
C GLY A 389 -16.93 -13.37 -20.55
N ARG A 390 -18.06 -12.83 -20.09
CA ARG A 390 -18.30 -11.38 -19.93
C ARG A 390 -19.16 -11.10 -18.71
N LEU A 391 -18.84 -10.03 -17.98
CA LEU A 391 -19.64 -9.62 -16.82
C LEU A 391 -21.09 -9.29 -17.19
N ASP A 392 -22.00 -9.69 -16.30
CA ASP A 392 -23.39 -9.22 -16.28
C ASP A 392 -23.44 -7.67 -16.16
N PRO A 393 -24.42 -6.97 -16.76
CA PRO A 393 -24.55 -5.51 -16.64
C PRO A 393 -24.74 -4.95 -15.23
N GLY A 394 -25.03 -5.81 -14.24
CA GLY A 394 -25.08 -5.55 -12.81
C GLY A 394 -23.73 -5.61 -12.09
N CYS A 395 -22.70 -6.17 -12.73
CA CYS A 395 -21.37 -6.38 -12.16
C CYS A 395 -20.31 -5.47 -12.78
N THR A 396 -19.22 -5.25 -12.05
CA THR A 396 -17.99 -4.63 -12.58
C THR A 396 -16.75 -5.43 -12.19
N ALA A 397 -15.58 -5.04 -12.67
CA ALA A 397 -14.30 -5.60 -12.23
C ALA A 397 -14.08 -5.52 -10.71
N LYS A 398 -14.83 -4.65 -10.00
CA LYS A 398 -14.83 -4.62 -8.54
C LYS A 398 -15.38 -5.93 -7.97
N ASP A 399 -16.46 -6.47 -8.53
CA ASP A 399 -17.04 -7.75 -8.09
C ASP A 399 -16.07 -8.91 -8.38
N VAL A 400 -15.34 -8.85 -9.49
CA VAL A 400 -14.29 -9.83 -9.84
C VAL A 400 -13.18 -9.84 -8.79
N ILE A 401 -12.62 -8.68 -8.42
CA ILE A 401 -11.52 -8.64 -7.46
C ILE A 401 -11.98 -8.93 -6.03
N LEU A 402 -13.23 -8.60 -5.66
CA LEU A 402 -13.83 -9.04 -4.40
C LEU A 402 -14.02 -10.56 -4.36
N HIS A 403 -14.38 -11.18 -5.49
CA HIS A 403 -14.43 -12.64 -5.60
C HIS A 403 -13.04 -13.27 -5.41
N ILE A 404 -12.01 -12.70 -6.05
CA ILE A 404 -10.64 -13.19 -5.92
C ILE A 404 -10.13 -13.03 -4.48
N LEU A 405 -10.42 -11.90 -3.83
CA LEU A 405 -10.13 -11.67 -2.42
C LEU A 405 -10.73 -12.75 -1.53
N TRP A 406 -12.01 -13.05 -1.74
CA TRP A 406 -12.73 -14.02 -0.93
C TRP A 406 -12.32 -15.47 -1.17
N LYS A 407 -12.05 -15.85 -2.43
CA LYS A 407 -11.79 -17.25 -2.80
C LYS A 407 -10.31 -17.64 -2.76
N TYR A 408 -9.41 -16.71 -2.98
CA TYR A 408 -7.98 -16.97 -3.11
C TYR A 408 -7.17 -16.25 -2.03
N ALA A 409 -7.35 -14.93 -1.89
CA ALA A 409 -6.53 -14.16 -0.95
C ALA A 409 -6.83 -14.49 0.52
N ALA A 410 -8.08 -14.78 0.86
CA ALA A 410 -8.49 -15.27 2.18
C ALA A 410 -7.71 -16.55 2.60
N ASN A 411 -7.30 -17.36 1.63
CA ASN A 411 -6.51 -18.58 1.82
C ASN A 411 -5.00 -18.35 1.65
N SER A 412 -4.55 -17.09 1.57
CA SER A 412 -3.15 -16.68 1.35
C SER A 412 -2.53 -17.16 0.02
N GLU A 413 -3.36 -17.51 -0.98
CA GLU A 413 -2.87 -17.99 -2.29
C GLU A 413 -2.19 -16.90 -3.13
N THR A 414 -2.40 -15.62 -2.79
CA THR A 414 -1.84 -14.46 -3.49
C THR A 414 -0.68 -13.80 -2.75
N LEU A 415 -0.33 -14.28 -1.55
CA LEU A 415 0.63 -13.64 -0.64
C LEU A 415 2.02 -13.43 -1.28
N ASP A 416 2.45 -12.16 -1.36
CA ASP A 416 3.71 -11.70 -1.94
C ASP A 416 3.97 -12.15 -3.41
N ARG A 417 2.91 -12.56 -4.12
CA ARG A 417 2.98 -12.96 -5.53
C ARG A 417 2.70 -11.78 -6.47
N SER A 418 3.17 -11.85 -7.70
CA SER A 418 2.65 -11.04 -8.80
C SER A 418 1.34 -11.66 -9.29
N MET A 419 0.23 -10.93 -9.20
CA MET A 419 -1.04 -11.35 -9.80
C MET A 419 -1.06 -10.94 -11.27
N GLU A 420 -1.05 -11.90 -12.18
CA GLU A 420 -1.12 -11.63 -13.61
C GLU A 420 -2.54 -11.94 -14.12
N PHE A 421 -3.15 -10.99 -14.82
CA PHE A 421 -4.50 -11.10 -15.38
C PHE A 421 -4.44 -11.17 -16.90
N GLY A 422 -5.17 -12.11 -17.49
CA GLY A 422 -5.32 -12.18 -18.94
C GLY A 422 -6.44 -13.12 -19.35
N GLY A 423 -6.27 -13.81 -20.47
CA GLY A 423 -7.36 -14.61 -21.06
C GLY A 423 -8.36 -13.76 -21.87
N PRO A 424 -9.22 -14.41 -22.67
CA PRO A 424 -10.05 -13.72 -23.66
C PRO A 424 -11.05 -12.74 -23.04
N GLY A 425 -11.56 -13.02 -21.83
CA GLY A 425 -12.52 -12.17 -21.12
C GLY A 425 -11.93 -10.83 -20.67
N LEU A 426 -10.60 -10.71 -20.52
CA LEU A 426 -9.96 -9.44 -20.14
C LEU A 426 -10.24 -8.32 -21.16
N SER A 427 -10.36 -8.67 -22.44
CA SER A 427 -10.69 -7.72 -23.52
C SER A 427 -12.10 -7.12 -23.40
N SER A 428 -12.97 -7.72 -22.57
CA SER A 428 -14.30 -7.17 -22.26
C SER A 428 -14.27 -6.09 -21.17
N LEU A 429 -13.17 -6.01 -20.41
CA LEU A 429 -12.95 -5.02 -19.35
C LEU A 429 -12.15 -3.85 -19.89
N SER A 430 -12.63 -2.64 -19.60
CA SER A 430 -11.93 -1.41 -19.97
C SER A 430 -10.60 -1.27 -19.23
N MET A 431 -9.76 -0.33 -19.67
CA MET A 431 -8.50 -0.02 -18.96
C MET A 431 -8.74 0.50 -17.54
N ASP A 432 -9.89 1.12 -17.27
CA ASP A 432 -10.27 1.57 -15.94
C ASP A 432 -10.72 0.40 -15.07
N GLU A 433 -11.47 -0.55 -15.62
CA GLU A 433 -11.81 -1.80 -14.93
C GLU A 433 -10.56 -2.65 -14.63
N ARG A 434 -9.60 -2.74 -15.56
CA ARG A 434 -8.29 -3.36 -15.31
C ARG A 434 -7.51 -2.66 -14.20
N ALA A 435 -7.58 -1.33 -14.15
CA ALA A 435 -6.97 -0.56 -13.07
C ALA A 435 -7.60 -0.89 -11.71
N THR A 436 -8.90 -1.18 -11.65
CA THR A 436 -9.56 -1.68 -10.43
C THR A 436 -8.99 -3.04 -9.99
N LEU A 437 -8.79 -3.99 -10.91
CA LEU A 437 -8.17 -5.30 -10.60
C LEU A 437 -6.76 -5.12 -10.03
N CYS A 438 -5.91 -4.35 -10.73
CA CYS A 438 -4.52 -4.12 -10.34
C CYS A 438 -4.39 -3.29 -9.04
N ASN A 439 -5.27 -2.31 -8.81
CA ASN A 439 -5.28 -1.49 -7.60
C ASN A 439 -5.48 -2.34 -6.35
N MET A 440 -6.43 -3.27 -6.38
CA MET A 440 -6.78 -4.12 -5.23
C MET A 440 -5.91 -5.38 -5.08
N ALA A 441 -4.86 -5.52 -5.89
CA ALA A 441 -3.85 -6.56 -5.67
C ALA A 441 -3.18 -6.42 -4.29
N THR A 442 -3.00 -5.19 -3.78
CA THR A 442 -2.42 -4.98 -2.45
C THR A 442 -3.31 -5.52 -1.33
N GLU A 443 -4.64 -5.43 -1.45
CA GLU A 443 -5.59 -6.06 -0.51
C GLU A 443 -5.54 -7.59 -0.58
N CYS A 444 -5.17 -8.15 -1.74
CA CYS A 444 -4.91 -9.58 -1.86
C CYS A 444 -3.58 -9.99 -1.20
N SER A 445 -2.90 -9.08 -0.48
CA SER A 445 -1.53 -9.27 0.01
C SER A 445 -0.53 -9.63 -1.09
N ALA A 446 -0.86 -9.35 -2.35
CA ALA A 446 0.01 -9.57 -3.48
C ALA A 446 1.04 -8.45 -3.59
N LYS A 447 2.17 -8.76 -4.24
CA LYS A 447 3.22 -7.78 -4.51
C LYS A 447 2.73 -6.68 -5.45
N THR A 448 1.98 -7.09 -6.48
CA THR A 448 1.48 -6.24 -7.56
C THR A 448 0.37 -6.96 -8.33
N GLY A 449 -0.32 -6.24 -9.23
CA GLY A 449 -1.20 -6.81 -10.24
C GLY A 449 -0.80 -6.31 -11.62
N ILE A 450 -0.73 -7.18 -12.63
CA ILE A 450 -0.32 -6.85 -14.01
C ILE A 450 -1.33 -7.43 -14.99
N CYS A 451 -1.84 -6.62 -15.91
CA CYS A 451 -2.70 -7.09 -16.99
C CYS A 451 -1.90 -7.39 -18.27
N ASP A 452 -2.35 -8.38 -19.03
CA ASP A 452 -1.94 -8.55 -20.43
C ASP A 452 -2.32 -7.27 -21.22
N PRO A 453 -1.45 -6.83 -22.13
CA PRO A 453 -1.74 -5.70 -22.99
C PRO A 453 -2.54 -6.14 -24.24
N ASP A 454 -3.38 -5.25 -24.75
CA ASP A 454 -4.15 -5.45 -25.97
C ASP A 454 -4.47 -4.13 -26.69
N ASP A 455 -5.38 -4.17 -27.67
CA ASP A 455 -5.77 -2.98 -28.43
C ASP A 455 -6.38 -1.87 -27.57
N LEU A 456 -7.09 -2.21 -26.49
CA LEU A 456 -7.62 -1.22 -25.55
C LEU A 456 -6.48 -0.52 -24.79
N THR A 457 -5.39 -1.23 -24.50
CA THR A 457 -4.18 -0.63 -23.91
C THR A 457 -3.58 0.42 -24.85
N ILE A 458 -3.45 0.10 -26.15
CA ILE A 458 -2.95 1.05 -27.16
C ILE A 458 -3.88 2.26 -27.27
N GLU A 459 -5.17 2.04 -27.45
CA GLU A 459 -6.14 3.13 -27.63
C GLU A 459 -6.18 4.07 -26.43
N TRP A 460 -6.08 3.53 -25.22
CA TRP A 460 -6.08 4.30 -24.00
C TRP A 460 -4.80 5.14 -23.86
N LEU A 461 -3.63 4.56 -24.16
CA LEU A 461 -2.34 5.26 -24.12
C LEU A 461 -2.23 6.32 -25.21
N MET A 462 -2.66 6.04 -26.45
CA MET A 462 -2.60 7.01 -27.55
C MET A 462 -3.42 8.29 -27.29
N LYS A 463 -4.51 8.20 -26.51
CA LYS A 463 -5.29 9.36 -26.10
C LYS A 463 -4.55 10.27 -25.10
N ARG A 464 -3.50 9.76 -24.44
CA ARG A 464 -2.84 10.39 -23.28
C ARG A 464 -1.36 10.67 -23.50
N ARG A 465 -0.67 9.90 -24.36
CA ARG A 465 0.75 10.04 -24.69
C ARG A 465 0.90 10.77 -26.01
N GLN A 466 1.15 12.08 -25.94
CA GLN A 466 1.45 12.85 -27.14
C GLN A 466 2.77 12.38 -27.76
N GLY A 467 2.74 12.02 -29.04
CA GLY A 467 3.93 11.65 -29.81
C GLY A 467 4.28 10.17 -29.84
N LEU A 468 3.58 9.30 -29.11
CA LEU A 468 3.73 7.85 -29.28
C LEU A 468 2.85 7.33 -30.42
N THR A 469 3.43 6.47 -31.24
CA THR A 469 2.71 5.74 -32.29
C THR A 469 2.15 4.42 -31.76
N ARG A 470 1.12 3.91 -32.44
CA ARG A 470 0.56 2.58 -32.17
C ARG A 470 1.61 1.47 -32.22
N GLU A 471 2.52 1.54 -33.18
CA GLU A 471 3.58 0.55 -33.37
C GLU A 471 4.59 0.57 -32.23
N GLU A 472 4.99 1.76 -31.76
CA GLU A 472 5.89 1.89 -30.60
C GLU A 472 5.26 1.29 -29.34
N ILE A 473 3.97 1.55 -29.08
CA ILE A 473 3.28 0.98 -27.91
C ILE A 473 3.19 -0.54 -28.03
N TYR A 474 2.76 -1.06 -29.19
CA TYR A 474 2.65 -2.50 -29.44
C TYR A 474 3.99 -3.22 -29.28
N ASN A 475 5.08 -2.63 -29.78
CA ASN A 475 6.42 -3.21 -29.68
C ASN A 475 6.97 -3.23 -28.24
N SER A 476 6.42 -2.42 -27.34
CA SER A 476 6.77 -2.42 -25.92
C SER A 476 6.03 -3.48 -25.10
N PHE A 477 5.01 -4.14 -25.66
CA PHE A 477 4.19 -5.14 -24.96
C PHE A 477 5.05 -6.25 -24.34
N VAL A 478 4.80 -6.54 -23.07
CA VAL A 478 5.45 -7.64 -22.34
C VAL A 478 4.43 -8.73 -22.06
N PHE A 479 4.57 -9.84 -22.76
CA PHE A 479 3.80 -11.07 -22.54
C PHE A 479 4.64 -12.09 -21.78
N ALA A 480 4.02 -12.93 -20.95
CA ALA A 480 4.68 -14.13 -20.43
C ALA A 480 5.16 -15.05 -21.58
N ASP A 481 6.24 -15.79 -21.37
CA ASP A 481 6.63 -16.83 -22.32
C ASP A 481 5.61 -17.96 -22.34
N LYS A 482 5.51 -18.64 -23.48
CA LYS A 482 4.82 -19.92 -23.55
C LYS A 482 5.47 -20.86 -22.52
N ASP A 483 4.63 -21.54 -21.74
CA ASP A 483 5.05 -22.47 -20.68
C ASP A 483 5.77 -21.80 -19.49
N ALA A 484 5.57 -20.48 -19.28
CA ALA A 484 5.97 -19.81 -18.05
C ALA A 484 5.33 -20.49 -16.82
N LYS A 485 6.13 -20.65 -15.75
CA LYS A 485 5.69 -21.31 -14.52
C LYS A 485 5.02 -20.28 -13.60
N TYR A 486 3.84 -20.62 -13.10
CA TYR A 486 3.13 -19.84 -12.08
C TYR A 486 3.04 -20.67 -10.79
N ASP A 487 3.83 -20.33 -9.78
CA ASP A 487 3.88 -21.06 -8.50
C ASP A 487 2.55 -21.00 -7.74
N GLY A 488 1.80 -19.90 -7.88
CA GLY A 488 0.43 -19.78 -7.36
C GLY A 488 -0.64 -20.46 -8.23
N GLY A 489 -0.25 -21.09 -9.34
CA GLY A 489 -1.16 -21.73 -10.29
C GLY A 489 -1.74 -20.80 -11.34
N ILE A 490 -2.48 -21.42 -12.27
CA ILE A 490 -3.26 -20.75 -13.32
C ILE A 490 -4.72 -21.08 -13.05
N HIS A 491 -5.53 -20.03 -12.87
CA HIS A 491 -6.93 -20.14 -12.47
C HIS A 491 -7.82 -19.47 -13.52
N ASP A 492 -8.85 -20.17 -13.97
CA ASP A 492 -9.84 -19.60 -14.87
C ASP A 492 -10.99 -18.98 -14.06
N ILE A 493 -11.25 -17.69 -14.26
CA ILE A 493 -12.37 -16.98 -13.65
C ILE A 493 -13.42 -16.74 -14.72
N ASN A 494 -14.55 -17.44 -14.60
CA ASN A 494 -15.68 -17.23 -15.49
C ASN A 494 -16.45 -15.97 -15.08
N LEU A 495 -16.36 -14.93 -15.90
CA LEU A 495 -17.03 -13.65 -15.68
C LEU A 495 -18.56 -13.77 -15.74
N ASP A 496 -19.08 -14.78 -16.46
CA ASP A 496 -20.53 -15.03 -16.54
C ASP A 496 -21.11 -15.50 -15.17
N ASP A 497 -20.26 -16.06 -14.29
CA ASP A 497 -20.67 -16.56 -12.97
C ASP A 497 -20.48 -15.51 -11.84
N ILE A 498 -19.86 -14.37 -12.16
CA ILE A 498 -19.64 -13.28 -11.19
C ILE A 498 -20.97 -12.59 -10.88
N GLN A 499 -21.26 -12.48 -9.60
CA GLN A 499 -22.50 -11.90 -9.08
C GLN A 499 -22.19 -10.66 -8.24
N PRO A 500 -23.13 -9.69 -8.16
CA PRO A 500 -22.96 -8.53 -7.31
C PRO A 500 -22.67 -8.93 -5.85
N MET A 501 -21.58 -8.41 -5.30
CA MET A 501 -21.11 -8.79 -3.98
C MET A 501 -20.54 -7.63 -3.19
N VAL A 502 -20.34 -7.86 -1.89
CA VAL A 502 -19.70 -6.93 -0.97
C VAL A 502 -18.56 -7.60 -0.22
N ALA A 503 -17.61 -6.81 0.27
CA ALA A 503 -16.80 -7.21 1.43
C ALA A 503 -17.44 -6.65 2.70
N HIS A 504 -17.83 -7.52 3.64
CA HIS A 504 -18.47 -7.14 4.89
C HIS A 504 -17.43 -6.78 5.98
N PRO A 505 -17.80 -5.98 7.00
CA PRO A 505 -16.87 -5.47 8.02
C PRO A 505 -16.45 -6.52 9.09
N GLY A 506 -16.50 -7.82 8.77
CA GLY A 506 -16.25 -8.88 9.75
C GLY A 506 -17.38 -9.04 10.78
N ASP A 507 -17.09 -9.81 11.84
CA ASP A 507 -17.95 -10.09 13.00
C ASP A 507 -17.04 -10.42 14.20
N PRO A 508 -16.73 -9.43 15.06
CA PRO A 508 -15.83 -9.61 16.21
C PRO A 508 -16.31 -10.67 17.20
N ASP A 509 -17.63 -10.83 17.37
CA ASP A 509 -18.22 -11.82 18.29
C ASP A 509 -17.96 -13.25 17.79
N LYS A 510 -17.76 -13.43 16.48
CA LYS A 510 -17.35 -14.69 15.85
C LYS A 510 -15.85 -14.78 15.59
N GLY A 511 -15.07 -13.79 16.05
CA GLY A 511 -13.62 -13.72 15.81
C GLY A 511 -13.24 -13.45 14.34
N ILE A 512 -14.15 -12.91 13.53
CA ILE A 512 -13.89 -12.56 12.13
C ILE A 512 -13.42 -11.10 12.10
N PRO A 513 -12.15 -10.82 11.80
CA PRO A 513 -11.63 -9.45 11.76
C PRO A 513 -12.26 -8.66 10.60
N SER A 514 -12.32 -7.33 10.74
CA SER A 514 -12.74 -6.45 9.66
C SER A 514 -11.58 -6.29 8.67
N ASP A 515 -11.68 -6.95 7.52
CA ASP A 515 -10.76 -6.78 6.39
C ASP A 515 -11.46 -7.07 5.03
N PRO A 516 -10.81 -6.71 3.90
CA PRO A 516 -11.42 -6.82 2.57
C PRO A 516 -11.68 -8.24 2.05
N THR A 517 -11.21 -9.30 2.73
CA THR A 517 -11.35 -10.70 2.29
C THR A 517 -12.71 -11.32 2.64
N ASN A 518 -13.52 -10.61 3.43
CA ASN A 518 -14.84 -11.03 3.91
C ASN A 518 -15.95 -10.91 2.85
N GLY A 519 -15.86 -11.69 1.76
CA GLY A 519 -16.83 -11.64 0.67
C GLY A 519 -18.20 -12.22 1.02
N ALA A 520 -19.27 -11.55 0.57
CA ALA A 520 -20.65 -12.03 0.63
C ALA A 520 -21.44 -11.61 -0.62
N TYR A 521 -22.23 -12.51 -1.18
CA TYR A 521 -23.18 -12.15 -2.25
C TYR A 521 -24.32 -11.32 -1.67
N ILE A 522 -24.72 -10.26 -2.38
CA ILE A 522 -25.75 -9.33 -1.88
C ILE A 522 -27.08 -10.05 -1.64
N LYS A 523 -27.44 -11.00 -2.52
CA LYS A 523 -28.67 -11.80 -2.39
C LYS A 523 -28.75 -12.62 -1.08
N ASP A 524 -27.60 -12.93 -0.48
CA ASP A 524 -27.49 -13.76 0.72
C ASP A 524 -27.24 -12.92 1.99
N LEU A 525 -27.09 -11.58 1.86
CA LEU A 525 -26.72 -10.68 2.94
C LEU A 525 -27.88 -10.34 3.90
N GLY A 526 -29.12 -10.51 3.43
CA GLY A 526 -30.29 -9.97 4.10
C GLY A 526 -30.39 -8.45 3.97
N VAL A 527 -31.26 -7.82 4.78
CA VAL A 527 -31.46 -6.36 4.75
C VAL A 527 -30.40 -5.68 5.61
N VAL A 528 -29.61 -4.80 4.98
CA VAL A 528 -28.63 -3.96 5.66
C VAL A 528 -28.90 -2.51 5.25
N ASN A 529 -29.48 -1.73 6.15
CA ASN A 529 -29.67 -0.30 5.95
C ASN A 529 -28.32 0.43 5.98
N ILE A 530 -28.22 1.52 5.23
CA ILE A 530 -27.02 2.35 5.17
C ILE A 530 -27.33 3.78 5.61
N ASP A 531 -26.32 4.45 6.15
CA ASP A 531 -26.34 5.88 6.48
C ASP A 531 -25.49 6.69 5.49
N ILE A 532 -24.45 6.06 4.92
CA ILE A 532 -23.47 6.72 4.04
C ILE A 532 -23.21 5.87 2.81
N ALA A 533 -23.28 6.49 1.63
CA ALA A 533 -22.82 5.91 0.37
C ALA A 533 -21.63 6.73 -0.17
N TYR A 534 -20.45 6.12 -0.26
CA TYR A 534 -19.24 6.80 -0.73
C TYR A 534 -18.71 6.20 -2.03
N ALA A 535 -18.91 6.93 -3.12
CA ALA A 535 -18.38 6.66 -4.46
C ALA A 535 -17.09 7.47 -4.72
N GLY A 536 -16.14 6.91 -5.46
CA GLY A 536 -14.85 7.55 -5.74
C GLY A 536 -13.65 6.83 -5.11
N SER A 537 -12.53 7.56 -4.94
CA SER A 537 -11.15 7.08 -4.64
C SER A 537 -10.35 6.60 -5.85
N CYS A 538 -9.08 6.21 -5.67
CA CYS A 538 -8.25 5.65 -6.73
C CYS A 538 -8.85 4.39 -7.35
N THR A 539 -9.62 3.62 -6.58
CA THR A 539 -10.24 2.38 -7.05
C THR A 539 -11.49 2.64 -7.89
N ALA A 540 -12.21 3.73 -7.66
CA ALA A 540 -13.57 3.90 -8.20
C ALA A 540 -13.94 5.35 -8.55
N GLY A 541 -12.95 6.17 -8.90
CA GLY A 541 -13.09 7.58 -9.29
C GLY A 541 -12.65 7.88 -10.72
N LYS A 542 -12.72 6.89 -11.63
CA LYS A 542 -12.20 6.96 -13.00
C LYS A 542 -13.31 7.24 -14.01
N ASP A 543 -12.98 7.37 -15.30
CA ASP A 543 -13.93 7.76 -16.35
C ASP A 543 -15.14 6.79 -16.39
N ASP A 544 -14.87 5.48 -16.39
CA ASP A 544 -15.94 4.47 -16.47
C ASP A 544 -16.72 4.31 -15.15
N ASP A 545 -16.10 4.55 -13.99
CA ASP A 545 -16.81 4.54 -12.71
C ASP A 545 -17.88 5.64 -12.68
N PHE A 546 -17.54 6.83 -13.19
CA PHE A 546 -18.47 7.94 -13.34
C PHE A 546 -19.60 7.63 -14.32
N ALA A 547 -19.32 6.88 -15.40
CA ALA A 547 -20.36 6.39 -16.29
C ALA A 547 -21.32 5.42 -15.58
N TYR A 548 -20.81 4.55 -14.69
CA TYR A 548 -21.65 3.66 -13.87
C TYR A 548 -22.52 4.44 -12.88
N TYR A 549 -21.94 5.40 -12.15
CA TYR A 549 -22.69 6.28 -11.25
C TYR A 549 -23.79 7.04 -12.00
N ALA A 550 -23.46 7.55 -13.18
CA ALA A 550 -24.38 8.28 -14.04
C ALA A 550 -25.53 7.39 -14.53
N LYS A 551 -25.24 6.15 -14.93
CA LYS A 551 -26.24 5.16 -15.35
C LYS A 551 -27.29 4.92 -14.27
N VAL A 552 -26.84 4.63 -13.04
CA VAL A 552 -27.74 4.34 -11.91
C VAL A 552 -28.52 5.59 -11.51
N THR A 553 -27.83 6.72 -11.36
CA THR A 553 -28.46 8.01 -11.02
C THR A 553 -29.53 8.39 -12.03
N LYS A 554 -29.25 8.24 -13.32
CA LYS A 554 -30.22 8.54 -14.37
C LYS A 554 -31.48 7.70 -14.23
N ALA A 555 -31.34 6.39 -14.05
CA ALA A 555 -32.49 5.50 -13.90
C ALA A 555 -33.34 5.87 -12.66
N ALA A 556 -32.68 6.19 -11.53
CA ALA A 556 -33.37 6.63 -10.32
C ALA A 556 -34.15 7.94 -10.54
N LEU A 557 -33.52 8.93 -11.18
CA LEU A 557 -34.16 10.22 -11.49
C LEU A 557 -35.32 10.06 -12.48
N ASP A 558 -35.18 9.22 -13.49
CA ASP A 558 -36.23 8.93 -14.47
C ASP A 558 -37.46 8.26 -13.79
N ALA A 559 -37.22 7.50 -12.72
CA ALA A 559 -38.26 6.93 -11.84
C ALA A 559 -38.80 7.91 -10.78
N GLY A 560 -38.32 9.16 -10.76
CA GLY A 560 -38.74 10.19 -9.80
C GLY A 560 -38.12 10.04 -8.41
N LEU A 561 -37.07 9.23 -8.25
CA LEU A 561 -36.35 9.03 -7.00
C LEU A 561 -35.24 10.06 -6.79
N LYS A 562 -34.80 10.18 -5.54
CA LYS A 562 -33.59 10.89 -5.10
C LYS A 562 -32.84 10.00 -4.12
N VAL A 563 -31.63 10.41 -3.71
CA VAL A 563 -30.93 9.75 -2.59
C VAL A 563 -31.90 9.56 -1.42
N ALA A 564 -31.91 8.37 -0.84
CA ALA A 564 -32.89 7.97 0.16
C ALA A 564 -32.82 8.87 1.41
N ASP A 565 -33.97 9.07 2.06
CA ASP A 565 -34.06 9.87 3.29
C ASP A 565 -33.14 9.28 4.38
N GLY A 566 -32.28 10.13 4.94
CA GLY A 566 -31.30 9.72 5.96
C GLY A 566 -29.98 9.19 5.41
N VAL A 567 -29.83 9.03 4.08
CA VAL A 567 -28.57 8.62 3.45
C VAL A 567 -27.78 9.84 2.97
N GLU A 568 -26.51 9.86 3.34
CA GLU A 568 -25.53 10.81 2.83
C GLU A 568 -24.73 10.19 1.68
N CYS A 569 -24.89 10.73 0.47
CA CYS A 569 -24.20 10.22 -0.72
C CYS A 569 -23.12 11.17 -1.22
N TYR A 570 -21.90 10.65 -1.39
CA TYR A 570 -20.75 11.39 -1.88
C TYR A 570 -20.17 10.74 -3.14
N ILE A 571 -19.74 11.55 -4.11
CA ILE A 571 -18.88 11.10 -5.22
C ILE A 571 -17.60 11.93 -5.22
N GLN A 572 -16.45 11.27 -5.14
CA GLN A 572 -15.14 11.90 -5.27
C GLN A 572 -14.51 11.65 -6.65
N PHE A 573 -14.08 12.73 -7.31
CA PHE A 573 -13.34 12.65 -8.57
C PHE A 573 -11.94 12.04 -8.37
N GLY A 574 -11.51 11.14 -9.24
CA GLY A 574 -10.16 10.57 -9.18
C GLY A 574 -9.08 11.52 -9.71
N SER A 575 -9.43 12.40 -10.64
CA SER A 575 -8.54 13.41 -11.21
C SER A 575 -9.33 14.56 -11.81
N LYS A 576 -8.64 15.66 -12.14
CA LYS A 576 -9.23 16.80 -12.81
C LYS A 576 -9.79 16.43 -14.20
N THR A 577 -9.12 15.54 -14.92
CA THR A 577 -9.58 15.07 -16.24
C THR A 577 -10.93 14.34 -16.15
N VAL A 578 -11.14 13.53 -15.11
CA VAL A 578 -12.43 12.89 -14.82
C VAL A 578 -13.50 13.93 -14.47
N LYS A 579 -13.14 14.95 -13.68
CA LYS A 579 -14.06 16.06 -13.37
C LYS A 579 -14.51 16.81 -14.62
N ASP A 580 -13.57 17.18 -15.48
CA ASP A 580 -13.83 17.88 -16.74
C ASP A 580 -14.72 17.00 -17.66
N LEU A 581 -14.51 15.68 -17.68
CA LEU A 581 -15.36 14.73 -18.42
C LEU A 581 -16.79 14.69 -17.87
N SER A 582 -16.94 14.61 -16.54
CA SER A 582 -18.23 14.60 -15.86
C SER A 582 -19.05 15.87 -16.15
N GLU A 583 -18.41 17.04 -16.09
CA GLU A 583 -19.03 18.31 -16.44
C GLU A 583 -19.47 18.34 -17.91
N LYS A 584 -18.58 17.93 -18.83
CA LYS A 584 -18.87 17.88 -20.27
C LYS A 584 -20.06 16.97 -20.61
N ASN A 585 -20.21 15.85 -19.91
CA ASN A 585 -21.30 14.91 -20.13
C ASN A 585 -22.59 15.29 -19.37
N GLY A 586 -22.58 16.38 -18.60
CA GLY A 586 -23.72 16.81 -17.78
C GLY A 586 -23.98 15.91 -16.56
N TRP A 587 -23.02 15.05 -16.19
CA TRP A 587 -23.14 14.15 -15.05
C TRP A 587 -23.08 14.92 -13.73
N THR A 588 -22.22 15.93 -13.62
CA THR A 588 -22.09 16.80 -12.44
C THR A 588 -23.45 17.38 -12.02
N ASP A 589 -24.12 18.10 -12.93
CA ASP A 589 -25.45 18.67 -12.68
C ASP A 589 -26.50 17.61 -12.34
N MET A 590 -26.40 16.42 -12.94
CA MET A 590 -27.32 15.32 -12.69
C MET A 590 -27.15 14.76 -11.27
N PHE A 591 -25.91 14.55 -10.82
CA PHE A 591 -25.62 14.08 -9.47
C PHE A 591 -26.11 15.08 -8.42
N GLU A 592 -25.86 16.37 -8.61
CA GLU A 592 -26.32 17.41 -7.69
C GLU A 592 -27.86 17.45 -7.59
N LYS A 593 -28.57 17.32 -8.72
CA LYS A 593 -30.05 17.24 -8.73
C LYS A 593 -30.60 16.03 -7.96
N ALA A 594 -29.85 14.93 -7.94
CA ALA A 594 -30.19 13.73 -7.18
C ALA A 594 -29.93 13.86 -5.67
N GLY A 595 -29.25 14.93 -5.23
CA GLY A 595 -28.88 15.16 -3.83
C GLY A 595 -27.49 14.64 -3.46
N ILE A 596 -26.66 14.31 -4.46
CA ILE A 596 -25.32 13.75 -4.24
C ILE A 596 -24.31 14.89 -4.04
N LYS A 597 -23.42 14.73 -3.07
CA LYS A 597 -22.35 15.68 -2.74
C LYS A 597 -21.07 15.35 -3.50
N LEU A 598 -20.61 16.26 -4.34
CA LEU A 598 -19.38 16.07 -5.12
C LEU A 598 -18.15 16.56 -4.35
N ILE A 599 -17.07 15.79 -4.41
CA ILE A 599 -15.79 16.11 -3.77
C ILE A 599 -14.72 16.21 -4.86
N ASP A 600 -13.98 17.32 -4.85
CA ASP A 600 -12.84 17.53 -5.72
C ASP A 600 -11.77 16.41 -5.58
N PRO A 601 -10.85 16.30 -6.55
CA PRO A 601 -9.86 15.24 -6.51
C PRO A 601 -8.95 15.26 -5.27
N GLY A 602 -8.73 14.08 -4.69
CA GLY A 602 -7.87 13.80 -3.53
C GLY A 602 -8.20 12.41 -2.93
N CYS A 603 -7.48 11.92 -1.92
CA CYS A 603 -7.74 10.60 -1.33
C CYS A 603 -8.99 10.57 -0.42
N GLY A 604 -9.27 11.67 0.30
CA GLY A 604 -10.51 11.85 1.08
C GLY A 604 -10.82 10.75 2.09
N ALA A 605 -12.06 10.24 2.06
CA ALA A 605 -12.55 9.24 3.02
C ALA A 605 -11.83 7.89 2.94
N CYS A 606 -11.12 7.58 1.86
CA CYS A 606 -10.39 6.31 1.69
C CYS A 606 -9.33 6.09 2.79
N ILE A 607 -8.67 7.18 3.22
CA ILE A 607 -7.75 7.18 4.36
C ILE A 607 -8.38 7.79 5.62
N GLY A 608 -9.68 8.04 5.56
CA GLY A 608 -10.47 8.69 6.60
C GLY A 608 -10.11 10.15 6.84
N ALA A 609 -9.61 10.84 5.82
CA ALA A 609 -9.13 12.22 5.86
C ALA A 609 -9.96 13.15 4.96
N GLY A 610 -11.28 12.95 4.88
CA GLY A 610 -12.19 13.81 4.13
C GLY A 610 -13.68 13.54 4.45
N PRO A 611 -14.60 14.22 3.75
CA PRO A 611 -16.04 14.01 3.89
C PRO A 611 -16.45 12.58 3.52
N GLY A 612 -17.53 12.07 4.09
CA GLY A 612 -18.03 10.70 3.83
C GLY A 612 -17.43 9.61 4.72
N VAL A 613 -16.76 10.00 5.81
CA VAL A 613 -16.40 9.11 6.92
C VAL A 613 -17.56 8.99 7.90
N SER A 614 -17.67 7.86 8.59
CA SER A 614 -18.58 7.73 9.73
C SER A 614 -18.10 8.56 10.93
N ASP A 615 -19.06 9.00 11.75
CA ASP A 615 -18.86 9.79 12.97
C ASP A 615 -19.03 8.97 14.25
N ASN A 616 -19.84 7.90 14.22
CA ASN A 616 -20.06 6.98 15.33
C ASN A 616 -20.09 5.51 14.88
N ASP A 617 -20.08 4.59 15.85
CA ASP A 617 -20.00 3.14 15.65
C ASP A 617 -21.32 2.49 15.20
N GLU A 618 -22.45 3.19 15.34
CA GLU A 618 -23.76 2.73 14.88
C GLU A 618 -23.95 2.88 13.37
N GLN A 619 -23.26 3.86 12.75
CA GLN A 619 -23.40 4.14 11.32
C GLN A 619 -22.88 3.02 10.43
N VAL A 620 -23.61 2.76 9.35
CA VAL A 620 -23.27 1.82 8.29
C VAL A 620 -22.95 2.58 7.00
N SER A 621 -21.74 2.37 6.48
CA SER A 621 -21.29 2.93 5.21
C SER A 621 -21.14 1.84 4.17
N ILE A 622 -21.58 2.10 2.94
CA ILE A 622 -21.22 1.33 1.74
C ILE A 622 -20.31 2.17 0.86
N SER A 623 -19.21 1.61 0.38
CA SER A 623 -18.21 2.38 -0.35
C SER A 623 -17.52 1.63 -1.48
N ALA A 624 -17.16 2.37 -2.52
CA ALA A 624 -16.42 1.85 -3.66
C ALA A 624 -14.88 1.85 -3.46
N ILE A 625 -14.41 2.29 -2.29
CA ILE A 625 -12.99 2.21 -1.90
C ILE A 625 -12.51 0.76 -1.74
N ASN A 626 -11.22 0.58 -1.47
CA ASN A 626 -10.55 -0.73 -1.43
C ASN A 626 -10.33 -1.30 -0.02
N ARG A 627 -10.42 -0.51 1.06
CA ARG A 627 -10.13 -0.98 2.43
C ARG A 627 -11.27 -0.71 3.40
N ASN A 628 -11.64 -1.72 4.20
CA ASN A 628 -12.62 -1.64 5.27
C ASN A 628 -12.10 -2.13 6.64
N PHE A 629 -10.81 -1.98 6.92
CA PHE A 629 -10.30 -2.22 8.27
C PHE A 629 -11.04 -1.36 9.31
N GLN A 630 -11.27 -1.90 10.51
CA GLN A 630 -11.95 -1.16 11.59
C GLN A 630 -11.28 0.19 11.85
N GLY A 631 -12.05 1.28 11.88
CA GLY A 631 -11.54 2.63 12.11
C GLY A 631 -10.98 3.35 10.87
N ARG A 632 -10.90 2.67 9.72
CA ARG A 632 -10.29 3.20 8.48
C ARG A 632 -10.99 4.45 7.96
N SER A 633 -12.31 4.39 7.81
CA SER A 633 -13.16 5.48 7.30
C SER A 633 -14.18 5.92 8.35
N GLY A 634 -13.69 6.15 9.57
CA GLY A 634 -14.50 6.44 10.75
C GLY A 634 -14.77 5.20 11.61
N PRO A 635 -15.47 5.35 12.73
CA PRO A 635 -15.68 4.30 13.73
C PRO A 635 -16.80 3.30 13.38
N GLY A 636 -17.64 3.60 12.39
CA GLY A 636 -18.78 2.78 11.96
C GLY A 636 -18.40 1.53 11.17
N LYS A 637 -19.44 0.82 10.70
CA LYS A 637 -19.34 -0.39 9.87
C LYS A 637 -19.17 -0.02 8.41
N LEU A 638 -18.17 -0.61 7.73
CA LEU A 638 -17.84 -0.27 6.35
C LEU A 638 -17.92 -1.50 5.43
N TYR A 639 -18.84 -1.45 4.47
CA TYR A 639 -18.98 -2.42 3.39
C TYR A 639 -18.28 -1.90 2.12
N LEU A 640 -17.51 -2.77 1.46
CA LEU A 640 -16.94 -2.46 0.15
C LEU A 640 -17.82 -3.04 -0.95
N ALA A 641 -18.10 -2.29 -2.00
CA ALA A 641 -18.95 -2.74 -3.11
C ALA A 641 -18.54 -2.13 -4.45
N SER A 642 -19.15 -2.61 -5.54
CA SER A 642 -18.98 -2.02 -6.88
C SER A 642 -19.60 -0.62 -7.00
N PRO A 643 -19.11 0.22 -7.94
CA PRO A 643 -19.70 1.53 -8.23
C PRO A 643 -21.22 1.48 -8.43
N LEU A 644 -21.68 0.46 -9.16
CA LEU A 644 -23.10 0.19 -9.43
C LEU A 644 -23.88 -0.07 -8.12
N THR A 645 -23.37 -0.98 -7.29
CA THR A 645 -24.00 -1.35 -6.01
C THR A 645 -24.04 -0.17 -5.03
N VAL A 646 -22.95 0.60 -4.90
CA VAL A 646 -22.90 1.78 -4.02
C VAL A 646 -23.99 2.77 -4.41
N MET A 647 -24.11 3.06 -5.70
CA MET A 647 -25.08 4.03 -6.17
C MET A 647 -26.51 3.50 -6.06
N ALA A 648 -26.76 2.23 -6.38
CA ALA A 648 -28.08 1.61 -6.19
C ALA A 648 -28.52 1.69 -4.72
N SER A 649 -27.60 1.38 -3.80
CA SER A 649 -27.84 1.43 -2.36
C SER A 649 -28.13 2.85 -1.86
N ALA A 650 -27.50 3.87 -2.45
CA ALA A 650 -27.75 5.28 -2.11
C ALA A 650 -29.20 5.71 -2.37
N PHE A 651 -29.82 5.18 -3.43
CA PHE A 651 -31.21 5.48 -3.79
C PHE A 651 -32.24 4.62 -3.05
N THR A 652 -31.86 3.41 -2.60
CA THR A 652 -32.78 2.50 -1.89
C THR A 652 -32.69 2.59 -0.36
N GLY A 653 -31.62 3.16 0.20
CA GLY A 653 -31.40 3.25 1.65
C GLY A 653 -30.84 1.98 2.29
N GLN A 654 -30.55 0.96 1.49
CA GLN A 654 -30.05 -0.34 1.95
C GLN A 654 -29.12 -0.96 0.90
N ILE A 655 -28.22 -1.86 1.31
CA ILE A 655 -27.31 -2.55 0.39
C ILE A 655 -28.12 -3.30 -0.67
N THR A 656 -28.02 -2.84 -1.92
CA THR A 656 -28.84 -3.31 -3.04
C THR A 656 -27.98 -3.51 -4.28
N ALA A 657 -28.09 -4.70 -4.90
CA ALA A 657 -27.45 -4.98 -6.17
C ALA A 657 -28.10 -4.15 -7.29
N TRP A 658 -27.29 -3.62 -8.20
CA TRP A 658 -27.82 -2.95 -9.38
C TRP A 658 -28.40 -3.95 -10.37
N ASP A 659 -29.62 -3.70 -10.82
CA ASP A 659 -30.26 -4.36 -11.95
C ASP A 659 -30.83 -3.27 -12.89
N PRO A 660 -30.72 -3.39 -14.22
CA PRO A 660 -31.31 -2.42 -15.14
C PRO A 660 -32.81 -2.13 -14.93
N GLU A 661 -33.57 -3.09 -14.38
CA GLU A 661 -34.99 -2.98 -14.08
C GLU A 661 -35.28 -2.54 -12.62
N LEU A 662 -34.25 -2.27 -11.80
CA LEU A 662 -34.38 -1.99 -10.36
C LEU A 662 -35.38 -0.88 -10.01
N PHE A 663 -35.46 0.17 -10.84
CA PHE A 663 -36.32 1.33 -10.63
C PHE A 663 -37.46 1.44 -11.66
N SER A 664 -37.71 0.39 -12.44
CA SER A 664 -38.71 0.39 -13.52
C SER A 664 -40.13 0.13 -13.05
#